data_AF-A0A9D1PEA2-F1
#
_entry.id   AF-A0A9D1PEA2-F1
#
_cell.length_a   1.000
_cell.length_b   1.000
_cell.length_c   1.000
_cell.angle_alpha   90.00
_cell.angle_beta   90.00
_cell.angle_gamma   90.00
#
_symmetry.space_group_name_H-M   'P 1'
#
loop_
_entity.id
_entity.type
_entity.pdbx_description
1 polymer ?
#
loop_
_entity_poly.entity_id
_entity_poly.type
_entity_poly.pdbx_seq_one_letter_code
_entity_poly.pdbx_strand_id
1 'polypeptide(L)'
;MQNKGYTEAYADARLFVDFMGSTIDKVEQVVRKSNVKRQRINGEYQQLERQLQSTKSDADRMCSAEKRRRENTARHAIEHMKTALSDIKDPHFHRMESKYIRKCGRGTYVLDTDNPHTVKRKLKEAVDRFDDLVADLNQAFIPPAISNVVGGVVRPYRKNSYVRIIKARDEILALAEALISFSDLDSQQRECGEVFNTRIEREKAGRDAKLQVIPNEMNSGISRTFELFSQGLERLHEETEVLNEVDKSIVIGQCWFFNNNASILAEAGLSDENVALYEDKVGFRLKMDTIKENMLFAYDGGEGVSQTLCSLAADIVYSCDHIDLVLIDVKGLGSTYRLLQSLNEYDTLTLLNTDNQVSEGLERLEKWIADTYEKCLGERYDSIEDYNRVSLSKRNRKCLIIDDLIGNVEPKYYDQILRIMNNGVKAGVYVLCSIENRDFGNNRALTEFAASVREVATVIPVRDNGCFYINNSTAVFLKTDTDQERIASVRCKLGAHEEQSAIIPIGKVLPADGSWQKKSSANGLKVDFGVDENGRKASFEISSERPYGLIIGDVRVGKSSLLHTIIFQLLSNYSPEEVRIAVGDFKDGADFNVYAKGNLKSVDTVVNDEDPDAMLSFLKYYVQEMQARQRAFEQMEDITGVIVQKYEDFRRLYDAHRSEIQPMPRIVILIDEFQSLFDGASCAAYMTELVRKGATYGIHVILSSQRAVSDNPRNGFTASLKDYFTSRFVFKTPQNAARSMLAERCADTGRENTGIQRASLLKKGHTVYNSYMGQNEADNAVVQCYFASSDVIATFIQVIAAMNGSGNSILLKRNAKSQPQPSAGELIRIGRSVAFHKDESAVDIDTILDDTEVSINPQRIKNMILTGADERILNSMVSSVINWRKGVKDKQTQIHFFGEYDAVHRNHDGSVSYHYHRSIQEQLDELERQINNPGQDYTVNVFVQPDKYTELTQSAGSIRSNQGVESMKQLLEMSGSDRGFALVYSKSFKNLRSIMSYLLNAAPIHITSVGDMENLKYAMSDNVRLVSCDFDVPNKDAIKAYYYNKDTEKAGKVIMYRP
;
A
#
# COMPACT_ATOMS: atom_id res chain seq x y z
N MET A 1 -11.98 10.59 -3.16
CA MET A 1 -11.17 10.97 -1.97
C MET A 1 -10.06 11.89 -2.47
N GLN A 2 -10.18 13.20 -2.23
CA GLN A 2 -9.10 14.15 -2.51
C GLN A 2 -8.23 14.21 -1.24
N ASN A 3 -6.91 14.03 -1.37
CA ASN A 3 -5.98 14.18 -0.23
C ASN A 3 -6.10 15.60 0.35
N LYS A 4 -6.17 15.77 1.67
CA LYS A 4 -6.31 17.07 2.34
C LYS A 4 -4.98 17.83 2.56
N GLY A 5 -4.99 19.15 2.37
CA GLY A 5 -3.89 20.08 2.71
C GLY A 5 -4.14 20.86 4.02
N TYR A 6 -3.23 21.76 4.42
CA TYR A 6 -3.35 22.50 5.68
C TYR A 6 -4.57 23.43 5.71
N THR A 7 -4.82 24.19 4.65
CA THR A 7 -5.97 25.11 4.59
C THR A 7 -7.31 24.37 4.71
N GLU A 8 -7.41 23.18 4.12
CA GLU A 8 -8.58 22.30 4.23
C GLU A 8 -8.73 21.76 5.67
N ALA A 9 -7.64 21.26 6.27
CA ALA A 9 -7.62 20.79 7.66
C ALA A 9 -7.98 21.89 8.67
N TYR A 10 -7.50 23.11 8.43
CA TYR A 10 -7.80 24.28 9.26
C TYR A 10 -9.26 24.72 9.12
N ALA A 11 -9.85 24.62 7.92
CA ALA A 11 -11.27 24.89 7.70
C ALA A 11 -12.15 23.87 8.44
N ASP A 12 -11.79 22.57 8.41
CA ASP A 12 -12.47 21.53 9.17
C ASP A 12 -12.42 21.81 10.69
N ALA A 13 -11.26 22.26 11.19
CA ALA A 13 -11.13 22.66 12.59
C ALA A 13 -12.02 23.85 12.95
N ARG A 14 -12.18 24.83 12.05
CA ARG A 14 -13.13 25.95 12.26
C ARG A 14 -14.57 25.48 12.29
N LEU A 15 -14.97 24.58 11.38
CA LEU A 15 -16.33 24.02 11.37
C LEU A 15 -16.64 23.29 12.67
N PHE A 16 -15.68 22.52 13.21
CA PHE A 16 -15.82 21.88 14.51
C PHE A 16 -16.00 22.91 15.63
N VAL A 17 -15.23 24.00 15.63
CA VAL A 17 -15.32 25.06 16.63
C VAL A 17 -16.69 25.75 16.59
N ASP A 18 -17.19 26.07 15.40
CA ASP A 18 -18.52 26.68 15.23
C ASP A 18 -19.64 25.73 15.68
N PHE A 19 -19.50 24.43 15.41
CA PHE A 19 -20.41 23.38 15.87
C PHE A 19 -20.45 23.27 17.41
N MET A 20 -19.27 23.26 18.05
CA MET A 20 -19.15 23.22 19.52
C MET A 20 -19.73 24.48 20.16
N GLY A 21 -19.42 25.66 19.61
CA GLY A 21 -19.98 26.94 20.06
C GLY A 21 -21.50 26.96 19.99
N SER A 22 -22.08 26.57 18.85
CA SER A 22 -23.54 26.54 18.67
C SER A 22 -24.25 25.59 19.64
N THR A 23 -23.61 24.46 19.97
CA THR A 23 -24.17 23.48 20.91
C THR A 23 -24.19 24.04 22.33
N ILE A 24 -23.10 24.66 22.77
CA ILE A 24 -23.02 25.29 24.10
C ILE A 24 -24.05 26.41 24.22
N ASP A 25 -24.17 27.26 23.20
CA ASP A 25 -25.17 28.33 23.18
C ASP A 25 -26.60 27.80 23.37
N LYS A 26 -26.94 26.65 22.76
CA LYS A 26 -28.25 26.01 22.94
C LYS A 26 -28.45 25.48 24.35
N VAL A 27 -27.44 24.84 24.94
CA VAL A 27 -27.49 24.37 26.34
C VAL A 27 -27.68 25.55 27.30
N GLU A 28 -26.91 26.63 27.12
CA GLU A 28 -27.03 27.84 27.91
C GLU A 28 -28.41 28.50 27.75
N GLN A 29 -28.99 28.49 26.54
CA GLN A 29 -30.36 28.98 26.31
C GLN A 29 -31.41 28.16 27.07
N VAL A 30 -31.29 26.83 27.12
CA VAL A 30 -32.21 25.96 27.87
C VAL A 30 -32.12 26.24 29.37
N VAL A 31 -30.91 26.36 29.90
CA VAL A 31 -30.66 26.71 31.31
C VAL A 31 -31.21 28.10 31.62
N ARG A 32 -30.94 29.09 30.76
CA ARG A 32 -31.43 30.46 30.92
C ARG A 32 -32.95 30.54 30.89
N LYS A 33 -33.62 29.89 29.93
CA LYS A 33 -35.10 29.83 29.87
C LYS A 33 -35.70 29.22 31.13
N SER A 34 -35.11 28.14 31.64
CA SER A 34 -35.56 27.45 32.85
C SER A 34 -35.40 28.34 34.09
N ASN A 35 -34.27 29.05 34.20
CA ASN A 35 -34.00 30.02 35.27
C ASN A 35 -34.95 31.23 35.21
N VAL A 36 -35.22 31.78 34.03
CA VAL A 36 -36.19 32.88 33.86
C VAL A 36 -37.61 32.42 34.23
N LYS A 37 -38.02 31.21 33.82
CA LYS A 37 -39.33 30.63 34.21
C LYS A 37 -39.43 30.46 35.72
N ARG A 38 -38.37 29.98 36.38
CA ARG A 38 -38.27 29.85 37.84
C ARG A 38 -38.39 31.22 38.54
N GLN A 39 -37.66 32.22 38.06
CA GLN A 39 -37.73 33.58 38.58
C GLN A 39 -39.11 34.19 38.41
N ARG A 40 -39.75 34.00 37.24
CA ARG A 40 -41.10 34.49 36.96
C ARG A 40 -42.13 33.90 37.91
N ILE A 41 -42.15 32.58 38.11
CA ILE A 41 -43.09 31.91 39.03
C ILE A 41 -42.92 32.40 40.47
N ASN A 42 -41.67 32.56 40.91
CA ASN A 42 -41.38 33.14 42.23
C ASN A 42 -41.82 34.60 42.33
N GLY A 43 -41.61 35.40 41.28
CA GLY A 43 -42.03 36.80 41.22
C GLY A 43 -43.55 36.96 41.25
N GLU A 44 -44.28 36.17 40.46
CA GLU A 44 -45.75 36.15 40.43
C GLU A 44 -46.32 35.77 41.81
N TYR A 45 -45.77 34.73 42.46
CA TYR A 45 -46.18 34.37 43.84
C TYR A 45 -45.86 35.48 44.83
N GLN A 46 -44.66 36.06 44.81
CA GLN A 46 -44.29 37.16 45.72
C GLN A 46 -45.19 38.37 45.56
N GLN A 47 -45.62 38.70 44.34
CA GLN A 47 -46.54 39.81 44.10
C GLN A 47 -47.94 39.49 44.66
N LEU A 48 -48.43 38.27 44.42
CA LEU A 48 -49.71 37.80 44.94
C LEU A 48 -49.73 37.74 46.47
N GLU A 49 -48.64 37.23 47.08
CA GLU A 49 -48.46 37.15 48.53
C GLU A 49 -48.44 38.54 49.15
N ARG A 50 -47.73 39.51 48.55
CA ARG A 50 -47.77 40.91 49.00
C ARG A 50 -49.16 41.52 48.88
N GLN A 51 -49.90 41.24 47.81
CA GLN A 51 -51.28 41.72 47.65
C GLN A 51 -52.21 41.13 48.73
N LEU A 52 -52.12 39.82 48.99
CA LEU A 52 -52.90 39.14 50.02
C LEU A 52 -52.53 39.64 51.43
N GLN A 53 -51.24 39.83 51.72
CA GLN A 53 -50.78 40.39 52.99
C GLN A 53 -51.16 41.87 53.17
N SER A 54 -51.13 42.67 52.10
CA SER A 54 -51.61 44.06 52.13
C SER A 54 -53.10 44.10 52.40
N THR A 55 -53.89 43.29 51.69
CA THR A 55 -55.35 43.23 51.87
C THR A 55 -55.72 42.77 53.29
N LYS A 56 -54.99 41.79 53.83
CA LYS A 56 -55.12 41.37 55.24
C LYS A 56 -54.78 42.52 56.20
N SER A 57 -53.67 43.21 55.97
CA SER A 57 -53.24 44.35 56.79
C SER A 57 -54.21 45.52 56.73
N ASP A 58 -54.82 45.77 55.56
CA ASP A 58 -55.83 46.81 55.39
C ASP A 58 -57.14 46.45 56.10
N ALA A 59 -57.57 45.18 56.04
CA ALA A 59 -58.70 44.68 56.82
C ALA A 59 -58.43 44.81 58.33
N ASP A 60 -57.24 44.42 58.80
CA ASP A 60 -56.80 44.57 60.20
C ASP A 60 -56.78 46.05 60.63
N ARG A 61 -56.31 46.94 59.75
CA ARG A 61 -56.32 48.40 59.97
C ARG A 61 -57.73 48.96 60.05
N MET A 62 -58.66 48.51 59.20
CA MET A 62 -60.05 48.94 59.23
C MET A 62 -60.74 48.53 60.55
N CYS A 63 -60.55 47.28 60.99
CA CYS A 63 -61.04 46.82 62.29
C CYS A 63 -60.44 47.65 63.45
N SER A 64 -59.12 47.90 63.42
CA SER A 64 -58.42 48.71 64.42
C SER A 64 -58.86 50.17 64.42
N ALA A 65 -59.11 50.76 63.24
CA ALA A 65 -59.58 52.14 63.09
C ALA A 65 -61.00 52.31 63.64
N GLU A 66 -61.89 51.33 63.40
CA GLU A 66 -63.24 51.37 63.92
C GLU A 66 -63.26 51.17 65.45
N LYS A 67 -62.40 50.30 65.99
CA LYS A 67 -62.16 50.18 67.44
C LYS A 67 -61.72 51.51 68.05
N ARG A 68 -60.73 52.18 67.44
CA ARG A 68 -60.30 53.53 67.85
C ARG A 68 -61.41 54.58 67.73
N ARG A 69 -62.26 54.52 66.72
CA ARG A 69 -63.41 55.43 66.57
C ARG A 69 -64.43 55.24 67.69
N ARG A 70 -64.72 54.00 68.08
CA ARG A 70 -65.59 53.69 69.22
C ARG A 70 -65.00 54.26 70.52
N GLU A 71 -63.72 53.99 70.78
CA GLU A 71 -62.99 54.55 71.93
C GLU A 71 -62.95 56.08 71.94
N ASN A 72 -62.68 56.72 70.80
CA ASN A 72 -62.64 58.18 70.71
C ASN A 72 -64.03 58.79 70.88
N THR A 73 -65.08 58.16 70.37
CA THR A 73 -66.46 58.65 70.58
C THR A 73 -66.82 58.58 72.05
N ALA A 74 -66.52 57.47 72.72
CA ALA A 74 -66.70 57.30 74.16
C ALA A 74 -65.89 58.32 74.96
N ARG A 75 -64.61 58.50 74.63
CA ARG A 75 -63.72 59.47 75.30
C ARG A 75 -64.20 60.91 75.09
N HIS A 76 -64.59 61.27 73.87
CA HIS A 76 -65.08 62.62 73.56
C HIS A 76 -66.40 62.91 74.27
N ALA A 77 -67.32 61.95 74.33
CA ALA A 77 -68.54 62.09 75.14
C ALA A 77 -68.22 62.31 76.62
N ILE A 78 -67.24 61.58 77.17
CA ILE A 78 -66.79 61.73 78.56
C ILE A 78 -66.10 63.09 78.80
N GLU A 79 -65.23 63.52 77.90
CA GLU A 79 -64.53 64.81 78.01
C GLU A 79 -65.49 65.99 77.83
N HIS A 80 -66.36 65.94 76.82
CA HIS A 80 -67.38 66.95 76.58
C HIS A 80 -68.29 67.11 77.80
N MET A 81 -68.77 65.99 78.35
CA MET A 81 -69.52 65.97 79.60
C MET A 81 -68.73 66.59 80.77
N LYS A 82 -67.43 66.30 80.92
CA LYS A 82 -66.59 66.93 81.97
C LYS A 82 -66.45 68.44 81.78
N THR A 83 -66.24 68.89 80.55
CA THR A 83 -66.13 70.33 80.22
C THR A 83 -67.45 71.04 80.49
N ALA A 84 -68.56 70.50 79.99
CA ALA A 84 -69.89 71.03 80.21
C ALA A 84 -70.27 71.06 81.71
N LEU A 85 -69.84 70.07 82.51
CA LEU A 85 -69.97 70.13 83.97
C LEU A 85 -69.17 71.29 84.58
N SER A 86 -67.93 71.52 84.13
CA SER A 86 -67.07 72.61 84.60
C SER A 86 -67.64 74.00 84.25
N ASP A 87 -68.28 74.13 83.10
CA ASP A 87 -68.85 75.38 82.57
C ASP A 87 -70.20 75.78 83.22
N ILE A 88 -70.69 74.98 84.18
CA ILE A 88 -71.86 75.35 84.99
C ILE A 88 -71.51 76.58 85.83
N LYS A 89 -72.20 77.70 85.55
CA LYS A 89 -71.98 79.01 86.17
C LYS A 89 -72.46 79.09 87.62
N ASP A 90 -73.33 78.17 88.08
CA ASP A 90 -73.84 78.15 89.45
C ASP A 90 -72.80 77.57 90.44
N PRO A 91 -72.22 78.38 91.36
CA PRO A 91 -71.21 77.91 92.30
C PRO A 91 -71.74 76.88 93.31
N HIS A 92 -73.07 76.82 93.52
CA HIS A 92 -73.69 75.87 94.43
C HIS A 92 -73.70 74.45 93.87
N PHE A 93 -73.68 74.28 92.53
CA PHE A 93 -73.56 72.96 91.90
C PHE A 93 -72.24 72.30 92.31
N HIS A 94 -71.12 73.00 92.08
CA HIS A 94 -69.76 72.54 92.38
C HIS A 94 -69.52 72.26 93.87
N ARG A 95 -70.07 73.08 94.78
CA ARG A 95 -69.94 72.84 96.24
C ARG A 95 -70.70 71.61 96.75
N MET A 96 -71.78 71.21 96.09
CA MET A 96 -72.70 70.17 96.58
C MET A 96 -72.75 68.91 95.70
N GLU A 97 -72.00 68.87 94.61
CA GLU A 97 -71.95 67.79 93.62
C GLU A 97 -71.75 66.41 94.28
N SER A 98 -70.73 66.29 95.15
CA SER A 98 -70.39 65.04 95.85
C SER A 98 -71.51 64.49 96.74
N LYS A 99 -72.39 65.36 97.26
CA LYS A 99 -73.60 64.95 98.02
C LYS A 99 -74.71 64.42 97.11
N TYR A 100 -74.83 64.92 95.88
CA TYR A 100 -75.87 64.48 94.94
C TYR A 100 -75.49 63.18 94.21
N ILE A 101 -74.20 62.95 93.96
CA ILE A 101 -73.70 61.68 93.40
C ILE A 101 -74.12 60.48 94.26
N ARG A 102 -74.01 60.60 95.60
CA ARG A 102 -74.44 59.53 96.53
C ARG A 102 -75.95 59.25 96.50
N LYS A 103 -76.77 60.17 95.97
CA LYS A 103 -78.24 60.02 95.89
C LYS A 103 -78.77 59.45 94.58
N CYS A 104 -77.99 59.52 93.49
CA CYS A 104 -78.51 59.17 92.16
C CYS A 104 -78.49 57.66 91.86
N GLY A 105 -77.56 56.90 92.47
CA GLY A 105 -77.41 55.46 92.23
C GLY A 105 -76.94 55.11 90.81
N ARG A 106 -76.36 53.92 90.59
CA ARG A 106 -76.04 53.45 89.23
C ARG A 106 -77.29 52.86 88.58
N GLY A 107 -77.80 53.48 87.52
CA GLY A 107 -78.86 52.91 86.68
C GLY A 107 -78.30 51.89 85.67
N THR A 108 -79.14 50.99 85.17
CA THR A 108 -78.85 50.11 84.03
C THR A 108 -79.26 50.82 82.73
N TYR A 109 -78.27 51.20 81.92
CA TYR A 109 -78.47 52.04 80.73
C TYR A 109 -78.25 51.29 79.39
N VAL A 110 -77.76 50.05 79.45
CA VAL A 110 -77.44 49.19 78.29
C VAL A 110 -78.20 47.88 78.43
N LEU A 111 -78.82 47.41 77.34
CA LEU A 111 -79.51 46.12 77.26
C LEU A 111 -78.63 45.09 76.55
N ASP A 112 -78.79 43.80 76.85
CA ASP A 112 -78.01 42.71 76.23
C ASP A 112 -78.21 42.59 74.70
N THR A 113 -79.27 43.18 74.15
CA THR A 113 -79.57 43.21 72.71
C THR A 113 -79.02 44.45 71.99
N ASP A 114 -78.40 45.39 72.71
CA ASP A 114 -77.84 46.60 72.10
C ASP A 114 -76.56 46.28 71.33
N ASN A 115 -76.48 46.74 70.07
CA ASN A 115 -75.26 46.66 69.26
C ASN A 115 -74.46 47.98 69.31
N PRO A 116 -73.18 47.99 68.89
CA PRO A 116 -72.32 49.17 69.00
C PRO A 116 -72.89 50.45 68.36
N HIS A 117 -73.62 50.34 67.25
CA HIS A 117 -74.26 51.48 66.61
C HIS A 117 -75.44 52.01 67.44
N THR A 118 -76.24 51.11 68.02
CA THR A 118 -77.33 51.46 68.93
C THR A 118 -76.80 52.13 70.21
N VAL A 119 -75.73 51.59 70.81
CA VAL A 119 -75.09 52.17 72.00
C VAL A 119 -74.48 53.54 71.68
N LYS A 120 -73.79 53.69 70.54
CA LYS A 120 -73.25 54.97 70.08
C LYS A 120 -74.34 56.03 69.87
N ARG A 121 -75.49 55.64 69.31
CA ARG A 121 -76.65 56.52 69.14
C ARG A 121 -77.23 56.93 70.49
N LYS A 122 -77.47 55.97 71.39
CA LYS A 122 -77.93 56.24 72.77
C LYS A 122 -76.97 57.17 73.50
N LEU A 123 -75.65 56.98 73.34
CA LEU A 123 -74.61 57.82 73.94
C LEU A 123 -74.73 59.27 73.44
N LYS A 124 -74.89 59.47 72.13
CA LYS A 124 -75.07 60.81 71.55
C LYS A 124 -76.35 61.46 72.07
N GLU A 125 -77.47 60.74 72.03
CA GLU A 125 -78.75 61.26 72.56
C GLU A 125 -78.65 61.59 74.06
N ALA A 126 -77.87 60.83 74.84
CA ALA A 126 -77.61 61.11 76.25
C ALA A 126 -76.74 62.36 76.45
N VAL A 127 -75.73 62.58 75.61
CA VAL A 127 -74.89 63.80 75.60
C VAL A 127 -75.72 65.02 75.21
N ASP A 128 -76.52 64.94 74.15
CA ASP A 128 -77.38 66.06 73.72
C ASP A 128 -78.37 66.44 74.84
N ARG A 129 -79.03 65.44 75.45
CA ARG A 129 -79.89 65.67 76.63
C ARG A 129 -79.12 66.26 77.81
N PHE A 130 -77.87 65.85 78.01
CA PHE A 130 -77.03 66.37 79.09
C PHE A 130 -76.70 67.85 78.86
N ASP A 131 -76.37 68.25 77.64
CA ASP A 131 -76.10 69.64 77.27
C ASP A 131 -77.33 70.53 77.44
N ASP A 132 -78.50 70.07 77.01
CA ASP A 132 -79.77 70.79 77.20
C ASP A 132 -80.03 71.05 78.70
N LEU A 133 -79.82 70.03 79.55
CA LEU A 133 -79.98 70.16 81.00
C LEU A 133 -78.98 71.14 81.63
N VAL A 134 -77.74 71.21 81.12
CA VAL A 134 -76.71 72.16 81.57
C VAL A 134 -77.04 73.58 81.11
N ALA A 135 -77.50 73.75 79.86
CA ALA A 135 -77.89 75.03 79.30
C ALA A 135 -79.10 75.63 80.04
N ASP A 136 -80.12 74.82 80.31
CA ASP A 136 -81.30 75.21 81.10
C ASP A 136 -80.90 75.70 82.49
N LEU A 137 -79.97 75.00 83.15
CA LEU A 137 -79.46 75.41 84.46
C LEU A 137 -78.72 76.76 84.41
N ASN A 138 -77.89 76.95 83.38
CA ASN A 138 -77.13 78.19 83.19
C ASN A 138 -78.01 79.39 82.81
N GLN A 139 -79.07 79.20 82.03
CA GLN A 139 -80.04 80.26 81.72
C GLN A 139 -80.88 80.66 82.94
N ALA A 140 -81.17 79.70 83.83
CA ALA A 140 -81.87 79.98 85.09
C ALA A 140 -81.00 80.70 86.16
N PHE A 141 -79.73 80.97 85.88
CA PHE A 141 -78.78 81.62 86.80
C PHE A 141 -78.74 83.15 86.62
N ILE A 142 -78.99 83.90 87.69
CA ILE A 142 -78.91 85.38 87.72
C ILE A 142 -77.63 85.81 88.47
N PRO A 143 -76.75 86.63 87.86
CA PRO A 143 -75.49 87.10 88.49
C PRO A 143 -75.70 87.96 89.76
N PRO A 144 -74.71 88.03 90.68
CA PRO A 144 -74.87 88.66 91.99
C PRO A 144 -75.16 90.16 91.98
N ALA A 145 -74.89 90.87 90.88
CA ALA A 145 -75.00 92.33 90.79
C ALA A 145 -76.45 92.88 90.74
N ILE A 146 -77.48 92.02 90.57
CA ILE A 146 -78.89 92.41 90.45
C ILE A 146 -79.79 91.76 91.55
N SER A 147 -79.23 90.96 92.46
CA SER A 147 -80.04 90.13 93.39
C SER A 147 -80.50 90.79 94.70
N ASN A 148 -80.10 92.04 95.00
CA ASN A 148 -80.44 92.67 96.29
C ASN A 148 -81.90 93.15 96.44
N VAL A 149 -82.81 92.80 95.51
CA VAL A 149 -84.23 93.25 95.55
C VAL A 149 -85.26 92.10 95.55
N VAL A 150 -84.85 90.82 95.49
CA VAL A 150 -85.78 89.69 95.71
C VAL A 150 -85.16 88.65 96.64
N GLY A 151 -85.50 88.75 97.92
CA GLY A 151 -85.20 87.72 98.90
C GLY A 151 -86.14 86.51 98.76
N GLY A 152 -85.57 85.31 98.72
CA GLY A 152 -86.19 84.16 99.38
C GLY A 152 -87.06 83.17 98.60
N VAL A 153 -86.89 82.91 97.29
CA VAL A 153 -87.56 81.75 96.62
C VAL A 153 -86.71 81.15 95.46
N VAL A 154 -85.56 80.49 95.72
CA VAL A 154 -84.83 79.74 94.65
C VAL A 154 -84.04 78.50 95.13
N ARG A 155 -84.42 77.82 96.23
CA ARG A 155 -83.68 76.63 96.74
C ARG A 155 -84.25 75.24 96.33
N PRO A 156 -85.57 74.99 96.20
CA PRO A 156 -86.08 73.67 95.82
C PRO A 156 -85.97 73.33 94.33
N TYR A 157 -86.11 74.32 93.43
CA TYR A 157 -86.15 74.10 91.97
C TYR A 157 -84.79 73.67 91.39
N ARG A 158 -83.69 74.27 91.86
CA ARG A 158 -82.33 73.98 91.40
C ARG A 158 -81.85 72.55 91.73
N LYS A 159 -82.33 71.98 92.83
CA LYS A 159 -81.97 70.62 93.28
C LYS A 159 -82.42 69.53 92.30
N ASN A 160 -83.59 69.70 91.68
CA ASN A 160 -84.12 68.72 90.73
C ASN A 160 -83.30 68.71 89.44
N SER A 161 -82.91 69.89 88.95
CA SER A 161 -82.03 70.04 87.78
C SER A 161 -80.66 69.38 88.01
N TYR A 162 -80.05 69.55 89.18
CA TYR A 162 -78.76 68.90 89.50
C TYR A 162 -78.81 67.38 89.46
N VAL A 163 -79.89 66.77 89.97
CA VAL A 163 -80.07 65.31 89.97
C VAL A 163 -80.25 64.78 88.55
N ARG A 164 -80.97 65.52 87.68
CA ARG A 164 -81.14 65.14 86.27
C ARG A 164 -79.82 65.19 85.50
N ILE A 165 -79.02 66.23 85.71
CA ILE A 165 -77.66 66.37 85.14
C ILE A 165 -76.77 65.20 85.58
N ILE A 166 -76.76 64.85 86.87
CA ILE A 166 -75.93 63.74 87.39
C ILE A 166 -76.39 62.38 86.86
N LYS A 167 -77.70 62.15 86.68
CA LYS A 167 -78.20 60.91 86.07
C LYS A 167 -77.81 60.81 84.59
N ALA A 168 -77.93 61.89 83.83
CA ALA A 168 -77.50 61.92 82.44
C ALA A 168 -75.97 61.71 82.30
N ARG A 169 -75.18 62.26 83.24
CA ARG A 169 -73.74 61.98 83.35
C ARG A 169 -73.45 60.48 83.55
N ASP A 170 -74.15 59.85 84.48
CA ASP A 170 -73.95 58.42 84.78
C ASP A 170 -74.42 57.52 83.62
N GLU A 171 -75.46 57.94 82.89
CA GLU A 171 -75.91 57.31 81.64
C GLU A 171 -74.82 57.39 80.55
N ILE A 172 -74.23 58.58 80.33
CA ILE A 172 -73.13 58.79 79.38
C ILE A 172 -71.93 57.91 79.74
N LEU A 173 -71.54 57.84 81.01
CA LEU A 173 -70.41 57.02 81.47
C LEU A 173 -70.65 55.53 81.22
N ALA A 174 -71.84 55.02 81.52
CA ALA A 174 -72.18 53.61 81.32
C ALA A 174 -72.25 53.23 79.83
N LEU A 175 -72.83 54.10 78.99
CA LEU A 175 -72.91 53.89 77.54
C LEU A 175 -71.51 53.98 76.90
N ALA A 176 -70.65 54.87 77.39
CA ALA A 176 -69.26 54.99 76.93
C ALA A 176 -68.43 53.75 77.30
N GLU A 177 -68.59 53.22 78.52
CA GLU A 177 -67.92 51.99 78.96
C GLU A 177 -68.36 50.77 78.14
N ALA A 178 -69.66 50.61 77.92
CA ALA A 178 -70.20 49.52 77.10
C ALA A 178 -69.76 49.59 75.63
N LEU A 179 -69.67 50.78 75.05
CA LEU A 179 -69.22 50.97 73.67
C LEU A 179 -67.75 50.53 73.46
N ILE A 180 -66.93 50.61 74.50
CA ILE A 180 -65.52 50.18 74.50
C ILE A 180 -65.39 48.66 74.70
N SER A 181 -66.29 48.03 75.44
CA SER A 181 -66.17 46.62 75.84
C SER A 181 -66.67 45.58 74.82
N PHE A 182 -67.15 45.97 73.63
CA PHE A 182 -67.57 45.02 72.59
C PHE A 182 -66.39 44.26 71.97
N SER A 183 -66.51 42.92 71.89
CA SER A 183 -65.46 42.01 71.39
C SER A 183 -65.68 41.48 69.95
N ASP A 184 -66.70 41.98 69.25
CA ASP A 184 -67.11 41.58 67.89
C ASP A 184 -65.98 41.70 66.85
N LEU A 185 -65.24 42.82 66.90
CA LEU A 185 -64.16 43.11 65.95
C LEU A 185 -62.93 42.19 66.13
N ASP A 186 -62.61 41.82 67.38
CA ASP A 186 -61.46 40.94 67.67
C ASP A 186 -61.74 39.50 67.19
N SER A 187 -63.01 39.09 67.16
CA SER A 187 -63.41 37.77 66.65
C SER A 187 -63.39 37.71 65.11
N GLN A 188 -63.94 38.74 64.43
CA GLN A 188 -63.90 38.84 62.97
C GLN A 188 -62.47 38.91 62.43
N GLN A 189 -61.57 39.58 63.17
CA GLN A 189 -60.15 39.68 62.79
C GLN A 189 -59.46 38.31 62.78
N ARG A 190 -59.74 37.44 63.75
CA ARG A 190 -59.17 36.07 63.77
C ARG A 190 -59.69 35.21 62.62
N GLU A 191 -61.00 35.22 62.39
CA GLU A 191 -61.64 34.41 61.36
C GLU A 191 -61.16 34.82 59.95
N CYS A 192 -61.07 36.13 59.67
CA CYS A 192 -60.45 36.61 58.43
C CYS A 192 -58.97 36.20 58.34
N GLY A 193 -58.22 36.31 59.44
CA GLY A 193 -56.81 35.95 59.50
C GLY A 193 -56.55 34.48 59.13
N GLU A 194 -57.38 33.56 59.60
CA GLU A 194 -57.31 32.13 59.26
C GLU A 194 -57.61 31.89 57.78
N VAL A 195 -58.68 32.48 57.23
CA VAL A 195 -59.04 32.34 55.81
C VAL A 195 -57.91 32.83 54.88
N PHE A 196 -57.32 33.99 55.18
CA PHE A 196 -56.19 34.51 54.40
C PHE A 196 -54.95 33.62 54.52
N ASN A 197 -54.64 33.09 55.71
CA ASN A 197 -53.50 32.20 55.91
C ASN A 197 -53.68 30.88 55.15
N THR A 198 -54.87 30.27 55.19
CA THR A 198 -55.17 29.06 54.42
C THR A 198 -55.07 29.32 52.91
N ARG A 199 -55.49 30.50 52.45
CA ARG A 199 -55.36 30.88 51.03
C ARG A 199 -53.89 31.03 50.62
N ILE A 200 -53.06 31.66 51.45
CA ILE A 200 -51.61 31.81 51.21
C ILE A 200 -50.94 30.45 51.11
N GLU A 201 -51.20 29.54 52.05
CA GLU A 201 -50.62 28.18 52.02
C GLU A 201 -51.06 27.38 50.78
N ARG A 202 -52.31 27.55 50.31
CA ARG A 202 -52.77 26.92 49.06
C ARG A 202 -52.05 27.46 47.83
N GLU A 203 -51.83 28.77 47.73
CA GLU A 203 -51.09 29.38 46.62
C GLU A 203 -49.60 29.01 46.67
N LYS A 204 -49.02 28.88 47.86
CA LYS A 204 -47.64 28.41 48.07
C LYS A 204 -47.46 26.96 47.62
N ALA A 205 -48.38 26.07 47.97
CA ALA A 205 -48.38 24.70 47.46
C ALA A 205 -48.51 24.65 45.92
N GLY A 206 -49.34 25.52 45.34
CA GLY A 206 -49.46 25.67 43.87
C GLY A 206 -48.16 26.15 43.20
N ARG A 207 -47.43 27.08 43.82
CA ARG A 207 -46.08 27.49 43.40
C ARG A 207 -45.11 26.32 43.44
N ASP A 208 -45.08 25.58 44.55
CA ASP A 208 -44.12 24.48 44.76
C ASP A 208 -44.32 23.34 43.77
N ALA A 209 -45.57 22.98 43.47
CA ALA A 209 -45.89 22.02 42.41
C ALA A 209 -45.39 22.47 41.03
N LYS A 210 -45.55 23.76 40.70
CA LYS A 210 -45.03 24.32 39.43
C LYS A 210 -43.50 24.36 39.38
N LEU A 211 -42.83 24.59 40.52
CA LEU A 211 -41.37 24.61 40.62
C LEU A 211 -40.75 23.21 40.53
N GLN A 212 -41.43 22.17 41.01
CA GLN A 212 -40.96 20.78 40.91
C GLN A 212 -40.85 20.26 39.47
N VAL A 213 -41.63 20.81 38.54
CA VAL A 213 -41.62 20.39 37.12
C VAL A 213 -40.42 20.98 36.34
N ILE A 214 -39.93 22.16 36.73
CA ILE A 214 -38.88 22.88 35.99
C ILE A 214 -37.56 22.09 35.87
N PRO A 215 -37.03 21.44 36.93
CA PRO A 215 -35.82 20.62 36.80
C PRO A 215 -35.97 19.48 35.79
N ASN A 216 -37.13 18.83 35.76
CA ASN A 216 -37.40 17.73 34.82
C ASN A 216 -37.50 18.24 33.37
N GLU A 217 -38.18 19.37 33.15
CA GLU A 217 -38.22 20.02 31.83
C GLU A 217 -36.82 20.45 31.37
N MET A 218 -36.01 21.03 32.26
CA MET A 218 -34.63 21.44 31.97
C MET A 218 -33.77 20.25 31.59
N ASN A 219 -33.81 19.17 32.37
CA ASN A 219 -33.07 17.94 32.08
C ASN A 219 -33.51 17.33 30.76
N SER A 220 -34.82 17.27 30.47
CA SER A 220 -35.31 16.77 29.18
C SER A 220 -34.86 17.62 27.98
N GLY A 221 -34.79 18.95 28.14
CA GLY A 221 -34.30 19.87 27.11
C GLY A 221 -32.79 19.73 26.88
N ILE A 222 -32.02 19.51 27.94
CA ILE A 222 -30.60 19.21 27.88
C ILE A 222 -30.38 17.85 27.18
N SER A 223 -31.08 16.79 27.59
CA SER A 223 -31.00 15.46 26.95
C SER A 223 -31.33 15.51 25.46
N ARG A 224 -32.35 16.26 25.05
CA ARG A 224 -32.67 16.45 23.62
C ARG A 224 -31.59 17.21 22.86
N THR A 225 -30.93 18.16 23.51
CA THR A 225 -29.81 18.90 22.92
C THR A 225 -28.60 17.98 22.73
N PHE A 226 -28.36 17.06 23.67
CA PHE A 226 -27.34 16.03 23.53
C PHE A 226 -27.63 15.04 22.40
N GLU A 227 -28.87 14.58 22.26
CA GLU A 227 -29.24 13.69 21.16
C GLU A 227 -28.99 14.34 19.78
N LEU A 228 -29.31 15.63 19.65
CA LEU A 228 -28.99 16.41 18.45
C LEU A 228 -27.49 16.63 18.26
N PHE A 229 -26.75 16.77 19.36
CA PHE A 229 -25.29 16.90 19.33
C PHE A 229 -24.64 15.61 18.84
N SER A 230 -25.02 14.44 19.36
CA SER A 230 -24.51 13.14 18.90
C SER A 230 -24.78 12.91 17.41
N GLN A 231 -26.01 13.19 16.94
CA GLN A 231 -26.36 13.11 15.51
C GLN A 231 -25.55 14.10 14.65
N GLY A 232 -25.28 15.30 15.18
CA GLY A 232 -24.45 16.29 14.50
C GLY A 232 -22.98 15.86 14.43
N LEU A 233 -22.47 15.23 15.49
CA LEU A 233 -21.12 14.69 15.56
C LEU A 233 -20.91 13.56 14.55
N GLU A 234 -21.88 12.63 14.45
CA GLU A 234 -21.86 11.56 13.44
C GLU A 234 -21.81 12.12 12.01
N ARG A 235 -22.63 13.14 11.71
CA ARG A 235 -22.59 13.80 10.39
C ARG A 235 -21.27 14.51 10.14
N LEU A 236 -20.75 15.24 11.13
CA LEU A 236 -19.46 15.91 11.02
C LEU A 236 -18.34 14.90 10.80
N HIS A 237 -18.41 13.75 11.47
CA HIS A 237 -17.47 12.65 11.28
C HIS A 237 -17.54 12.07 9.85
N GLU A 238 -18.75 11.80 9.33
CA GLU A 238 -18.96 11.32 7.96
C GLU A 238 -18.50 12.33 6.90
N GLU A 239 -18.69 13.63 7.13
CA GLU A 239 -18.38 14.69 6.17
C GLU A 239 -16.90 15.12 6.18
N THR A 240 -16.26 15.12 7.36
CA THR A 240 -14.94 15.74 7.55
C THR A 240 -13.85 14.76 7.97
N GLU A 241 -14.16 13.54 8.41
CA GLU A 241 -13.18 12.54 8.88
C GLU A 241 -12.22 13.02 9.99
N VAL A 242 -12.50 14.17 10.64
CA VAL A 242 -11.61 14.81 11.63
C VAL A 242 -11.31 13.90 12.83
N LEU A 243 -12.23 12.98 13.14
CA LEU A 243 -12.11 12.03 14.26
C LEU A 243 -11.61 10.63 13.84
N ASN A 244 -11.27 10.40 12.55
CA ASN A 244 -10.78 9.10 12.08
C ASN A 244 -9.31 8.83 12.46
N GLU A 245 -9.00 7.56 12.72
CA GLU A 245 -7.63 7.03 12.69
C GLU A 245 -7.18 6.82 11.24
N VAL A 246 -6.69 7.89 10.62
CA VAL A 246 -5.92 7.75 9.39
C VAL A 246 -4.46 7.49 9.77
N ASP A 247 -4.04 6.23 9.70
CA ASP A 247 -2.66 5.76 9.97
C ASP A 247 -1.58 6.47 9.11
N LYS A 248 -1.99 7.21 8.07
CA LYS A 248 -1.11 7.87 7.08
C LYS A 248 -1.27 9.40 7.01
N SER A 249 -1.72 10.05 8.07
CA SER A 249 -1.84 11.52 8.10
C SER A 249 -0.59 12.20 8.71
N ILE A 250 -0.28 13.42 8.26
CA ILE A 250 0.69 14.32 8.89
C ILE A 250 -0.02 15.05 10.04
N VAL A 251 0.49 14.92 11.26
CA VAL A 251 -0.09 15.56 12.44
C VAL A 251 0.59 16.92 12.66
N ILE A 252 -0.15 18.01 12.46
CA ILE A 252 0.37 19.37 12.65
C ILE A 252 0.41 19.73 14.15
N GLY A 253 -0.58 19.25 14.90
CA GLY A 253 -0.74 19.61 16.31
C GLY A 253 -2.06 19.11 16.90
N GLN A 254 -2.37 19.58 18.10
CA GLN A 254 -3.62 19.30 18.81
C GLN A 254 -4.46 20.57 18.93
N CYS A 255 -5.69 20.54 18.43
CA CYS A 255 -6.66 21.61 18.55
C CYS A 255 -7.47 21.43 19.82
N TRP A 256 -7.46 22.44 20.70
CA TRP A 256 -8.11 22.43 22.00
C TRP A 256 -9.19 23.51 22.07
N PHE A 257 -10.40 23.11 22.40
CA PHE A 257 -11.53 23.99 22.68
C PHE A 257 -11.69 24.20 24.20
N PHE A 258 -11.77 25.47 24.63
CA PHE A 258 -11.80 25.90 26.03
C PHE A 258 -13.17 26.51 26.38
N ASN A 259 -13.90 25.89 27.31
CA ASN A 259 -15.13 26.46 27.85
C ASN A 259 -15.47 25.87 29.24
N ASN A 260 -15.97 26.69 30.16
CA ASN A 260 -16.38 26.26 31.50
C ASN A 260 -17.49 25.20 31.50
N ASN A 261 -18.27 25.12 30.41
CA ASN A 261 -19.33 24.13 30.21
C ASN A 261 -18.87 22.93 29.36
N ALA A 262 -17.58 22.80 29.05
CA ALA A 262 -17.04 21.73 28.20
C ALA A 262 -17.17 20.33 28.84
N SER A 263 -17.10 20.22 30.16
CA SER A 263 -17.32 18.97 30.91
C SER A 263 -18.69 18.35 30.64
N ILE A 264 -19.72 19.19 30.46
CA ILE A 264 -21.09 18.76 30.16
C ILE A 264 -21.15 18.05 28.80
N LEU A 265 -20.31 18.43 27.83
CA LEU A 265 -20.22 17.79 26.52
C LEU A 265 -19.41 16.48 26.56
N ALA A 266 -18.45 16.38 27.48
CA ALA A 266 -17.64 15.17 27.67
C ALA A 266 -18.51 13.98 28.14
N GLU A 267 -19.49 14.22 29.01
CA GLU A 267 -20.44 13.20 29.48
C GLU A 267 -21.39 12.67 28.39
N ALA A 268 -21.51 13.37 27.25
CA ALA A 268 -22.47 13.07 26.18
C ALA A 268 -21.96 12.11 25.08
N GLY A 269 -20.82 11.43 25.30
CA GLY A 269 -20.32 10.38 24.41
C GLY A 269 -19.10 10.73 23.56
N LEU A 270 -18.35 11.79 23.90
CA LEU A 270 -17.06 12.11 23.28
C LEU A 270 -15.88 11.27 23.82
N SER A 271 -16.12 10.37 24.78
CA SER A 271 -15.09 9.54 25.39
C SER A 271 -14.72 8.35 24.50
N ASP A 272 -13.93 8.60 23.47
CA ASP A 272 -13.21 7.58 22.70
C ASP A 272 -11.72 7.95 22.63
N GLU A 273 -10.84 7.02 22.26
CA GLU A 273 -9.35 7.16 22.30
C GLU A 273 -8.79 8.38 21.54
N ASN A 274 -9.61 9.07 20.73
CA ASN A 274 -9.24 10.18 19.85
C ASN A 274 -9.54 11.59 20.40
N VAL A 275 -10.17 11.71 21.57
CA VAL A 275 -10.48 12.99 22.22
C VAL A 275 -9.80 13.06 23.58
N ALA A 276 -8.86 14.00 23.74
CA ALA A 276 -8.24 14.22 25.04
C ALA A 276 -9.17 15.10 25.90
N LEU A 277 -9.59 14.58 27.04
CA LEU A 277 -10.53 15.21 27.96
C LEU A 277 -9.83 15.68 29.23
N TYR A 278 -9.98 16.96 29.55
CA TYR A 278 -9.64 17.56 30.84
C TYR A 278 -10.84 18.41 31.31
N GLU A 279 -10.97 18.66 32.63
CA GLU A 279 -12.18 19.18 33.29
C GLU A 279 -12.91 20.35 32.58
N ASP A 280 -12.21 21.13 31.78
CA ASP A 280 -12.63 22.35 31.10
C ASP A 280 -12.19 22.44 29.62
N LYS A 281 -11.71 21.32 29.01
CA LYS A 281 -11.12 21.31 27.66
C LYS A 281 -11.44 20.03 26.86
N VAL A 282 -11.68 20.21 25.55
CA VAL A 282 -11.86 19.12 24.58
C VAL A 282 -10.82 19.26 23.47
N GLY A 283 -9.99 18.23 23.25
CA GLY A 283 -8.89 18.25 22.28
C GLY A 283 -9.02 17.19 21.18
N PHE A 284 -8.70 17.54 19.93
CA PHE A 284 -8.56 16.60 18.80
C PHE A 284 -7.27 16.88 17.99
N ARG A 285 -6.80 15.89 17.21
CA ARG A 285 -5.58 16.04 16.39
C ARG A 285 -5.87 16.79 15.08
N LEU A 286 -5.13 17.86 14.80
CA LEU A 286 -5.17 18.54 13.51
C LEU A 286 -4.27 17.79 12.51
N LYS A 287 -4.89 17.17 11.50
CA LYS A 287 -4.24 16.26 10.55
C LYS A 287 -4.34 16.81 9.11
N MET A 288 -3.29 16.63 8.32
CA MET A 288 -3.31 16.84 6.86
C MET A 288 -2.78 15.59 6.14
N ASP A 289 -3.26 15.27 4.93
CA ASP A 289 -2.85 14.06 4.22
C ASP A 289 -1.61 14.29 3.37
N THR A 290 -1.46 15.50 2.83
CA THR A 290 -0.34 15.85 1.96
C THR A 290 -0.07 17.35 1.96
N ILE A 291 1.13 17.75 1.53
CA ILE A 291 1.46 19.16 1.34
C ILE A 291 0.98 19.61 -0.03
N LYS A 292 0.27 20.74 -0.08
CA LYS A 292 -0.24 21.38 -1.31
C LYS A 292 0.14 22.85 -1.46
N GLU A 293 0.72 23.45 -0.43
CA GLU A 293 0.93 24.90 -0.35
C GLU A 293 2.20 25.23 0.42
N ASN A 294 2.73 26.43 0.20
CA ASN A 294 3.82 26.97 0.99
C ASN A 294 3.29 27.40 2.36
N MET A 295 4.06 27.15 3.42
CA MET A 295 3.65 27.48 4.79
C MET A 295 4.71 28.36 5.47
N LEU A 296 4.25 29.41 6.14
CA LEU A 296 5.09 30.31 6.91
C LEU A 296 4.69 30.28 8.39
N PHE A 297 5.58 29.81 9.26
CA PHE A 297 5.43 29.89 10.71
C PHE A 297 5.98 31.25 11.19
N ALA A 298 5.10 32.21 11.42
CA ALA A 298 5.47 33.53 11.93
C ALA A 298 5.39 33.49 13.47
N TYR A 299 6.52 33.62 14.17
CA TYR A 299 6.56 33.43 15.62
C TYR A 299 7.05 34.66 16.39
N ASP A 300 6.39 34.98 17.50
CA ASP A 300 6.73 36.10 18.38
C ASP A 300 7.59 35.58 19.55
N GLY A 301 8.91 35.47 19.35
CA GLY A 301 9.78 34.76 20.30
C GLY A 301 9.43 33.26 20.38
N GLY A 302 10.40 32.38 20.64
CA GLY A 302 10.01 30.99 20.88
C GLY A 302 11.09 29.93 20.79
N GLU A 303 11.17 29.15 21.87
CA GLU A 303 11.57 27.74 21.81
C GLU A 303 10.38 26.92 21.24
N GLY A 304 10.63 26.02 20.29
CA GLY A 304 9.65 25.00 19.85
C GLY A 304 9.25 24.97 18.37
N VAL A 305 9.42 26.07 17.61
CA VAL A 305 9.12 26.08 16.16
C VAL A 305 10.08 25.17 15.39
N SER A 306 11.38 25.23 15.71
CA SER A 306 12.40 24.34 15.15
C SER A 306 12.07 22.86 15.40
N GLN A 307 11.58 22.53 16.61
CA GLN A 307 11.15 21.17 16.96
C GLN A 307 9.89 20.77 16.17
N THR A 308 8.97 21.71 15.95
CA THR A 308 7.78 21.49 15.12
C THR A 308 8.17 21.18 13.67
N LEU A 309 9.06 21.97 13.07
CA LEU A 309 9.54 21.74 11.70
C LEU A 309 10.25 20.38 11.59
N CYS A 310 11.01 19.98 12.62
CA CYS A 310 11.63 18.66 12.67
C CYS A 310 10.61 17.51 12.78
N SER A 311 9.56 17.66 13.60
CA SER A 311 8.47 16.68 13.72
C SER A 311 7.65 16.58 12.43
N LEU A 312 7.33 17.73 11.83
CA LEU A 312 6.67 17.79 10.52
C LEU A 312 7.52 17.11 9.46
N ALA A 313 8.84 17.36 9.40
CA ALA A 313 9.73 16.69 8.45
C ALA A 313 9.63 15.16 8.57
N ALA A 314 9.68 14.61 9.79
CA ALA A 314 9.53 13.17 10.01
C ALA A 314 8.16 12.64 9.54
N ASP A 315 7.06 13.33 9.89
CA ASP A 315 5.71 12.93 9.52
C ASP A 315 5.45 13.11 8.02
N ILE A 316 6.04 14.09 7.35
CA ILE A 316 5.97 14.29 5.90
C ILE A 316 6.60 13.09 5.19
N VAL A 317 7.82 12.68 5.59
CA VAL A 317 8.48 11.50 5.00
C VAL A 317 7.68 10.22 5.27
N TYR A 318 7.09 10.11 6.46
CA TYR A 318 6.29 8.94 6.81
C TYR A 318 4.96 8.86 6.05
N SER A 319 4.26 9.98 5.89
CA SER A 319 2.88 10.00 5.38
C SER A 319 2.80 10.24 3.87
N CYS A 320 3.72 11.02 3.29
CA CYS A 320 3.75 11.30 1.86
C CYS A 320 4.65 10.31 1.10
N ASP A 321 4.11 9.60 0.12
CA ASP A 321 4.90 8.77 -0.79
C ASP A 321 5.57 9.63 -1.88
N HIS A 322 6.78 9.29 -2.32
CA HIS A 322 7.50 10.02 -3.38
C HIS A 322 7.70 11.53 -3.08
N ILE A 323 8.15 11.87 -1.87
CA ILE A 323 8.55 13.25 -1.51
C ILE A 323 10.01 13.27 -1.06
N ASP A 324 10.80 14.20 -1.58
CA ASP A 324 12.17 14.45 -1.14
C ASP A 324 12.19 15.69 -0.24
N LEU A 325 12.86 15.61 0.90
CA LEU A 325 13.08 16.74 1.80
C LEU A 325 14.42 17.41 1.54
N VAL A 326 14.41 18.73 1.48
CA VAL A 326 15.61 19.57 1.51
C VAL A 326 15.53 20.43 2.76
N LEU A 327 16.47 20.25 3.68
CA LEU A 327 16.49 20.95 4.96
C LEU A 327 17.64 21.96 4.96
N ILE A 328 17.37 23.22 5.32
CA ILE A 328 18.40 24.25 5.48
C ILE A 328 18.60 24.54 6.98
N ASP A 329 19.83 24.35 7.45
CA ASP A 329 20.24 24.67 8.83
C ASP A 329 21.72 25.09 8.86
N VAL A 330 22.00 26.29 8.36
CA VAL A 330 23.35 26.89 8.30
C VAL A 330 23.77 27.42 9.68
N LYS A 331 22.85 28.09 10.39
CA LYS A 331 23.05 28.68 11.71
C LYS A 331 23.32 27.61 12.78
N GLY A 332 22.59 26.50 12.72
CA GLY A 332 22.76 25.36 13.63
C GLY A 332 23.78 24.32 13.15
N LEU A 333 24.40 24.51 11.98
CA LEU A 333 25.30 23.54 11.33
C LEU A 333 24.69 22.13 11.20
N GLY A 334 23.38 22.04 11.06
CA GLY A 334 22.63 20.78 10.98
C GLY A 334 22.22 20.16 12.32
N SER A 335 22.44 20.84 13.45
CA SER A 335 22.06 20.34 14.77
C SER A 335 20.55 20.33 15.02
N THR A 336 19.79 21.22 14.36
CA THR A 336 18.33 21.32 14.48
C THR A 336 17.64 20.03 14.03
N TYR A 337 18.19 19.39 12.99
CA TYR A 337 17.64 18.18 12.37
C TYR A 337 18.43 16.91 12.71
N ARG A 338 19.18 16.89 13.82
CA ARG A 338 20.06 15.78 14.19
C ARG A 338 19.37 14.42 14.24
N LEU A 339 18.12 14.36 14.68
CA LEU A 339 17.33 13.13 14.76
C LEU A 339 17.08 12.50 13.37
N LEU A 340 17.01 13.34 12.33
CA LEU A 340 16.78 12.92 10.93
C LEU A 340 18.05 12.48 10.22
N GLN A 341 19.24 12.70 10.78
CA GLN A 341 20.51 12.31 10.13
C GLN A 341 20.61 10.79 9.88
N SER A 342 19.93 9.98 10.70
CA SER A 342 19.83 8.53 10.49
C SER A 342 19.12 8.15 9.18
N LEU A 343 18.37 9.07 8.58
CA LEU A 343 17.66 8.90 7.32
C LEU A 343 18.50 9.34 6.10
N ASN A 344 19.70 9.91 6.29
CA ASN A 344 20.59 10.30 5.19
C ASN A 344 21.09 9.11 4.35
N GLU A 345 20.93 7.88 4.84
CA GLU A 345 21.20 6.67 4.05
C GLU A 345 20.27 6.55 2.84
N TYR A 346 19.11 7.20 2.89
CA TYR A 346 18.13 7.22 1.81
C TYR A 346 18.24 8.55 1.03
N ASP A 347 18.18 8.49 -0.30
CA ASP A 347 18.23 9.67 -1.21
C ASP A 347 17.05 10.67 -0.99
N THR A 348 16.16 10.39 -0.04
CA THR A 348 14.94 11.15 0.27
C THR A 348 15.22 12.40 1.09
N LEU A 349 16.32 12.50 1.84
CA LEU A 349 16.60 13.63 2.72
C LEU A 349 17.96 14.27 2.41
N THR A 350 17.95 15.57 2.12
CA THR A 350 19.16 16.36 1.86
C THR A 350 19.27 17.47 2.90
N LEU A 351 20.31 17.43 3.73
CA LEU A 351 20.62 18.47 4.71
C LEU A 351 21.69 19.43 4.17
N LEU A 352 21.35 20.73 4.09
CA LEU A 352 22.22 21.80 3.65
C LEU A 352 22.67 22.60 4.88
N ASN A 353 23.93 22.44 5.28
CA ASN A 353 24.49 23.03 6.49
C ASN A 353 25.59 24.08 6.23
N THR A 354 25.90 24.37 4.96
CA THR A 354 26.88 25.38 4.54
C THR A 354 26.30 26.26 3.42
N ASP A 355 26.82 27.49 3.29
CA ASP A 355 26.37 28.44 2.26
C ASP A 355 26.53 27.89 0.83
N ASN A 356 27.64 27.23 0.52
CA ASN A 356 27.86 26.61 -0.79
C ASN A 356 26.82 25.53 -1.11
N GLN A 357 26.45 24.71 -0.12
CA GLN A 357 25.41 23.69 -0.28
C GLN A 357 24.03 24.32 -0.48
N VAL A 358 23.74 25.45 0.19
CA VAL A 358 22.50 26.21 -0.05
C VAL A 358 22.45 26.70 -1.49
N SER A 359 23.53 27.28 -2.01
CA SER A 359 23.60 27.73 -3.42
C SER A 359 23.32 26.58 -4.40
N GLU A 360 24.05 25.46 -4.28
CA GLU A 360 23.84 24.31 -5.16
C GLU A 360 22.44 23.69 -5.00
N GLY A 361 21.92 23.65 -3.77
CA GLY A 361 20.60 23.09 -3.46
C GLY A 361 19.48 23.89 -4.11
N LEU A 362 19.53 25.22 -4.02
CA LEU A 362 18.55 26.11 -4.63
C LEU A 362 18.61 26.05 -6.17
N GLU A 363 19.81 26.03 -6.77
CA GLU A 363 19.97 25.85 -8.21
C GLU A 363 19.38 24.51 -8.71
N ARG A 364 19.60 23.43 -7.96
CA ARG A 364 18.99 22.12 -8.26
C ARG A 364 17.47 22.16 -8.20
N LEU A 365 16.89 22.89 -7.25
CA LEU A 365 15.44 23.07 -7.14
C LEU A 365 14.87 23.89 -8.30
N GLU A 366 15.50 24.99 -8.71
CA GLU A 366 15.06 25.77 -9.87
C GLU A 366 15.12 24.93 -11.16
N LYS A 367 16.21 24.19 -11.36
CA LYS A 367 16.33 23.27 -12.50
C LYS A 367 15.25 22.20 -12.45
N TRP A 368 14.98 21.62 -11.27
CA TRP A 368 13.92 20.64 -11.10
C TRP A 368 12.54 21.18 -11.49
N ILE A 369 12.23 22.41 -11.08
CA ILE A 369 10.99 23.11 -11.41
C ILE A 369 10.90 23.29 -12.94
N ALA A 370 11.93 23.85 -13.57
CA ALA A 370 11.98 24.05 -15.02
C ALA A 370 11.81 22.74 -15.80
N ASP A 371 12.56 21.69 -15.43
CA ASP A 371 12.45 20.36 -16.03
C ASP A 371 11.03 19.77 -15.87
N THR A 372 10.37 20.04 -14.75
CA THR A 372 9.01 19.53 -14.49
C THR A 372 7.98 20.21 -15.41
N TYR A 373 8.08 21.52 -15.59
CA TYR A 373 7.22 22.25 -16.53
C TYR A 373 7.42 21.78 -17.98
N GLU A 374 8.67 21.63 -18.41
CA GLU A 374 8.98 21.26 -19.80
C GLU A 374 8.65 19.78 -20.11
N LYS A 375 9.02 18.86 -19.20
CA LYS A 375 8.99 17.42 -19.49
C LYS A 375 7.73 16.71 -19.00
N CYS A 376 7.10 17.20 -17.93
CA CYS A 376 5.97 16.53 -17.30
C CYS A 376 4.65 17.25 -17.54
N LEU A 377 4.57 18.54 -17.22
CA LEU A 377 3.33 19.31 -17.32
C LEU A 377 2.98 19.64 -18.78
N GLY A 378 3.92 20.29 -19.49
CA GLY A 378 3.70 20.77 -20.86
C GLY A 378 2.37 21.53 -20.99
N GLU A 379 1.63 21.26 -22.07
CA GLU A 379 0.25 21.74 -22.24
C GLU A 379 -0.82 20.73 -21.75
N ARG A 380 -0.41 19.61 -21.12
CA ARG A 380 -1.30 18.46 -20.87
C ARG A 380 -1.81 18.35 -19.44
N TYR A 381 -1.05 18.83 -18.46
CA TYR A 381 -1.36 18.71 -17.05
C TYR A 381 -1.12 20.04 -16.33
N ASP A 382 -2.04 20.45 -15.45
CA ASP A 382 -1.97 21.73 -14.74
C ASP A 382 -1.04 21.69 -13.52
N SER A 383 -0.87 20.52 -12.90
CA SER A 383 0.04 20.31 -11.77
C SER A 383 0.68 18.92 -11.79
N ILE A 384 1.73 18.75 -10.99
CA ILE A 384 2.42 17.45 -10.87
C ILE A 384 1.51 16.37 -10.30
N GLU A 385 0.53 16.75 -9.48
CA GLU A 385 -0.46 15.84 -8.91
C GLU A 385 -1.29 15.21 -10.02
N ASP A 386 -1.70 16.00 -11.02
CA ASP A 386 -2.45 15.50 -12.18
C ASP A 386 -1.57 14.60 -13.06
N TYR A 387 -0.32 14.98 -13.28
CA TYR A 387 0.65 14.13 -13.98
C TYR A 387 0.86 12.79 -13.26
N ASN A 388 1.08 12.81 -11.94
CA ASN A 388 1.37 11.62 -11.13
C ASN A 388 0.16 10.69 -10.95
N ARG A 389 -1.07 11.16 -11.21
CA ARG A 389 -2.27 10.30 -11.26
C ARG A 389 -2.28 9.38 -12.47
N VAL A 390 -1.75 9.84 -13.61
CA VAL A 390 -1.84 9.14 -14.89
C VAL A 390 -0.50 8.49 -15.29
N SER A 391 0.62 9.09 -14.88
CA SER A 391 1.96 8.64 -15.25
C SER A 391 2.36 7.32 -14.59
N LEU A 392 3.03 6.45 -15.37
CA LEU A 392 3.56 5.17 -14.91
C LEU A 392 4.78 5.35 -14.00
N SER A 393 5.59 6.39 -14.24
CA SER A 393 6.69 6.82 -13.38
C SER A 393 6.30 8.14 -12.72
N LYS A 394 6.02 8.06 -11.40
CA LYS A 394 5.65 9.23 -10.62
C LYS A 394 6.89 10.08 -10.39
N ARG A 395 6.78 11.37 -10.66
CA ARG A 395 7.82 12.34 -10.39
C ARG A 395 7.76 12.73 -8.91
N ASN A 396 8.90 12.68 -8.22
CA ASN A 396 8.96 13.02 -6.80
C ASN A 396 8.57 14.49 -6.58
N ARG A 397 7.85 14.72 -5.50
CA ARG A 397 7.62 16.07 -4.95
C ARG A 397 8.83 16.48 -4.13
N LYS A 398 9.05 17.76 -3.93
CA LYS A 398 10.12 18.28 -3.09
C LYS A 398 9.55 19.21 -2.04
N CYS A 399 10.05 19.11 -0.81
CA CYS A 399 9.66 19.99 0.28
C CYS A 399 10.92 20.59 0.89
N LEU A 400 11.07 21.91 0.70
CA LEU A 400 12.14 22.71 1.26
C LEU A 400 11.72 23.22 2.63
N ILE A 401 12.45 22.83 3.68
CA ILE A 401 12.19 23.26 5.06
C ILE A 401 13.33 24.17 5.51
N ILE A 402 12.98 25.39 5.91
CA ILE A 402 13.92 26.42 6.35
C ILE A 402 13.52 26.89 7.74
N ASP A 403 14.29 26.51 8.75
CA ASP A 403 14.12 27.08 10.08
C ASP A 403 14.78 28.47 10.11
N ASP A 404 14.17 29.47 10.75
CA ASP A 404 14.61 30.86 10.83
C ASP A 404 15.15 31.38 9.48
N LEU A 405 14.25 31.61 8.52
CA LEU A 405 14.58 31.96 7.13
C LEU A 405 15.56 33.13 7.02
N ILE A 406 15.41 34.14 7.87
CA ILE A 406 16.27 35.34 7.86
C ILE A 406 17.63 35.05 8.51
N GLY A 407 17.68 34.17 9.51
CA GLY A 407 18.93 33.79 10.18
C GLY A 407 19.74 32.71 9.47
N ASN A 408 19.10 31.82 8.71
CA ASN A 408 19.74 30.67 8.04
C ASN A 408 20.07 30.91 6.56
N VAL A 409 19.53 31.96 5.94
CA VAL A 409 19.73 32.23 4.52
C VAL A 409 20.30 33.63 4.31
N GLU A 410 21.38 33.72 3.53
CA GLU A 410 21.98 35.00 3.16
C GLU A 410 21.05 35.82 2.23
N PRO A 411 21.04 37.16 2.32
CA PRO A 411 20.15 38.02 1.52
C PRO A 411 20.25 37.84 0.00
N LYS A 412 21.38 37.32 -0.50
CA LYS A 412 21.59 37.06 -1.93
C LYS A 412 20.64 35.99 -2.52
N TYR A 413 20.05 35.14 -1.69
CA TYR A 413 19.14 34.06 -2.13
C TYR A 413 17.65 34.38 -2.01
N TYR A 414 17.29 35.54 -1.44
CA TYR A 414 15.89 35.90 -1.18
C TYR A 414 15.02 35.91 -2.45
N ASP A 415 15.53 36.51 -3.53
CA ASP A 415 14.84 36.50 -4.83
C ASP A 415 14.69 35.09 -5.39
N GLN A 416 15.70 34.22 -5.19
CA GLN A 416 15.67 32.84 -5.67
C GLN A 416 14.62 32.02 -4.93
N ILE A 417 14.54 32.16 -3.60
CA ILE A 417 13.51 31.50 -2.78
C ILE A 417 12.11 31.98 -3.17
N LEU A 418 11.91 33.30 -3.40
CA LEU A 418 10.62 33.81 -3.86
C LEU A 418 10.23 33.25 -5.22
N ARG A 419 11.18 33.08 -6.17
CA ARG A 419 10.89 32.42 -7.45
C ARG A 419 10.48 30.97 -7.27
N ILE A 420 11.16 30.23 -6.39
CA ILE A 420 10.81 28.85 -6.04
C ILE A 420 9.42 28.80 -5.41
N MET A 421 9.09 29.68 -4.47
CA MET A 421 7.78 29.71 -3.82
C MET A 421 6.65 30.02 -4.82
N ASN A 422 6.86 30.98 -5.72
CA ASN A 422 5.85 31.39 -6.71
C ASN A 422 5.61 30.33 -7.79
N ASN A 423 6.66 29.65 -8.27
CA ASN A 423 6.57 28.73 -9.41
C ASN A 423 6.57 27.25 -9.00
N GLY A 424 6.97 26.95 -7.77
CA GLY A 424 7.24 25.59 -7.29
C GLY A 424 5.98 24.77 -7.05
N VAL A 425 4.91 25.37 -6.55
CA VAL A 425 3.70 24.64 -6.10
C VAL A 425 3.14 23.73 -7.19
N LYS A 426 2.92 24.25 -8.42
CA LYS A 426 2.43 23.43 -9.55
C LYS A 426 3.43 22.36 -9.99
N ALA A 427 4.72 22.61 -9.84
CA ALA A 427 5.79 21.66 -10.13
C ALA A 427 6.04 20.65 -8.99
N GLY A 428 5.26 20.71 -7.90
CA GLY A 428 5.41 19.83 -6.74
C GLY A 428 6.53 20.21 -5.78
N VAL A 429 6.98 21.45 -5.80
CA VAL A 429 7.98 21.98 -4.88
C VAL A 429 7.30 22.91 -3.87
N TYR A 430 7.38 22.54 -2.60
CA TYR A 430 6.71 23.22 -1.49
C TYR A 430 7.75 23.79 -0.53
N VAL A 431 7.49 24.98 0.02
CA VAL A 431 8.39 25.62 0.99
C VAL A 431 7.69 25.76 2.34
N LEU A 432 8.28 25.17 3.38
CA LEU A 432 7.91 25.35 4.78
C LEU A 432 9.01 26.17 5.44
N CYS A 433 8.68 27.34 5.96
CA CYS A 433 9.68 28.20 6.57
C CYS A 433 9.18 28.85 7.86
N SER A 434 10.09 29.27 8.73
CA SER A 434 9.77 30.07 9.91
C SER A 434 10.43 31.45 9.83
N ILE A 435 9.72 32.49 10.30
CA ILE A 435 10.24 33.85 10.43
C ILE A 435 9.88 34.35 11.83
N GLU A 436 10.88 34.86 12.55
CA GLU A 436 10.62 35.55 13.79
C GLU A 436 10.03 36.94 13.52
N ASN A 437 8.90 37.24 14.14
CA ASN A 437 8.27 38.56 14.13
C ASN A 437 9.05 39.53 15.02
N ARG A 438 10.23 39.95 14.55
CA ARG A 438 10.98 41.05 15.16
C ARG A 438 10.75 42.33 14.38
N ASP A 439 10.83 43.46 15.08
CA ASP A 439 11.00 44.73 14.41
C ASP A 439 12.39 44.73 13.75
N PHE A 440 12.41 44.62 12.42
CA PHE A 440 13.64 44.62 11.62
C PHE A 440 14.30 46.01 11.55
N GLY A 441 13.76 47.00 12.28
CA GLY A 441 14.26 48.37 12.34
C GLY A 441 14.21 49.04 10.98
N ASN A 442 15.31 49.72 10.59
CA ASN A 442 15.40 50.43 9.30
C ASN A 442 15.77 49.52 8.10
N ASN A 443 15.86 48.20 8.26
CA ASN A 443 16.25 47.31 7.17
C ASN A 443 15.08 47.02 6.22
N ARG A 444 14.82 48.00 5.33
CA ARG A 444 13.72 47.98 4.37
C ARG A 444 13.67 46.71 3.50
N ALA A 445 14.84 46.17 3.12
CA ALA A 445 14.92 44.96 2.30
C ALA A 445 14.38 43.72 3.03
N LEU A 446 14.67 43.57 4.33
CA LEU A 446 14.14 42.47 5.14
C LEU A 446 12.63 42.60 5.35
N THR A 447 12.15 43.82 5.58
CA THR A 447 10.71 44.09 5.73
C THR A 447 9.95 43.79 4.44
N GLU A 448 10.46 44.22 3.28
CA GLU A 448 9.87 43.96 1.96
C GLU A 448 9.90 42.45 1.62
N PHE A 449 11.00 41.77 1.93
CA PHE A 449 11.10 40.32 1.75
C PHE A 449 10.11 39.56 2.64
N ALA A 450 10.07 39.84 3.94
CA ALA A 450 9.15 39.19 4.87
C ALA A 450 7.68 39.44 4.48
N ALA A 451 7.35 40.63 3.99
CA ALA A 451 6.03 40.93 3.42
C ALA A 451 5.74 40.08 2.18
N SER A 452 6.69 39.98 1.26
CA SER A 452 6.55 39.16 0.04
C SER A 452 6.34 37.68 0.35
N VAL A 453 7.09 37.13 1.32
CA VAL A 453 6.93 35.73 1.76
C VAL A 453 5.53 35.50 2.35
N ARG A 454 4.97 36.46 3.10
CA ARG A 454 3.61 36.39 3.66
C ARG A 454 2.51 36.42 2.59
N GLU A 455 2.77 36.98 1.40
CA GLU A 455 1.80 36.99 0.29
C GLU A 455 1.76 35.65 -0.47
N VAL A 456 2.87 34.92 -0.51
CA VAL A 456 3.02 33.68 -1.30
C VAL A 456 2.92 32.38 -0.49
N ALA A 457 2.72 32.50 0.83
CA ALA A 457 2.59 31.36 1.75
C ALA A 457 1.42 31.54 2.73
N THR A 458 0.87 30.42 3.16
CA THR A 458 -0.15 30.37 4.21
C THR A 458 0.51 30.65 5.56
N VAL A 459 0.13 31.78 6.18
CA VAL A 459 0.75 32.29 7.41
C VAL A 459 0.12 31.64 8.64
N ILE A 460 0.96 31.02 9.47
CA ILE A 460 0.60 30.38 10.73
C ILE A 460 1.20 31.21 11.87
N PRO A 461 0.39 32.00 12.61
CA PRO A 461 0.88 32.91 13.64
C PRO A 461 1.10 32.18 14.97
N VAL A 462 2.34 31.84 15.29
CA VAL A 462 2.73 31.10 16.50
C VAL A 462 3.08 32.08 17.63
N ARG A 463 2.53 31.89 18.82
CA ARG A 463 2.87 32.68 20.02
C ARG A 463 3.93 31.98 20.87
N ASP A 464 4.47 32.68 21.87
CA ASP A 464 5.49 32.21 22.84
C ASP A 464 5.26 30.78 23.39
N ASN A 465 4.01 30.36 23.51
CA ASN A 465 3.64 29.04 24.05
C ASN A 465 3.60 27.90 23.00
N GLY A 466 4.13 28.12 21.79
CA GLY A 466 4.12 27.12 20.70
C GLY A 466 2.72 26.83 20.13
N CYS A 467 1.78 27.75 20.31
CA CYS A 467 0.40 27.60 19.87
C CYS A 467 -0.09 28.79 19.03
N PHE A 468 -1.12 28.55 18.21
CA PHE A 468 -1.84 29.59 17.49
C PHE A 468 -3.35 29.50 17.78
N TYR A 469 -4.01 30.65 17.82
CA TYR A 469 -5.43 30.73 18.19
C TYR A 469 -6.32 30.78 16.95
N ILE A 470 -7.33 29.92 16.90
CA ILE A 470 -8.41 30.02 15.90
C ILE A 470 -9.35 31.16 16.31
N ASN A 471 -9.67 31.21 17.61
CA ASN A 471 -10.46 32.27 18.26
C ASN A 471 -10.12 32.32 19.77
N ASN A 472 -10.85 33.11 20.55
CA ASN A 472 -10.59 33.28 21.99
C ASN A 472 -10.80 31.99 22.82
N SER A 473 -11.54 31.02 22.29
CA SER A 473 -11.91 29.78 22.97
C SER A 473 -11.27 28.56 22.32
N THR A 474 -10.34 28.73 21.37
CA THR A 474 -9.71 27.59 20.67
C THR A 474 -8.27 27.90 20.30
N ALA A 475 -7.37 27.01 20.70
CA ALA A 475 -5.95 27.08 20.36
C ALA A 475 -5.46 25.75 19.79
N VAL A 476 -4.58 25.83 18.80
CA VAL A 476 -3.86 24.70 18.24
C VAL A 476 -2.44 24.71 18.80
N PHE A 477 -2.07 23.66 19.52
CA PHE A 477 -0.73 23.44 20.02
C PHE A 477 0.04 22.63 19.00
N LEU A 478 1.16 23.18 18.52
CA LEU A 478 1.97 22.52 17.51
C LEU A 478 2.63 21.28 18.08
N LYS A 479 2.76 20.24 17.25
CA LYS A 479 3.42 19.00 17.62
C LYS A 479 4.94 19.23 17.67
N THR A 480 5.55 19.00 18.83
CA THR A 480 7.00 19.18 19.02
C THR A 480 7.73 17.88 19.35
N ASP A 481 6.99 16.82 19.69
CA ASP A 481 7.50 15.50 20.00
C ASP A 481 7.90 14.75 18.72
N THR A 482 9.14 14.27 18.69
CA THR A 482 9.67 13.35 17.68
C THR A 482 10.59 12.37 18.37
N ASP A 483 10.11 11.13 18.48
CA ASP A 483 10.78 10.12 19.29
C ASP A 483 11.58 9.18 18.40
N GLN A 484 12.57 8.48 18.98
CA GLN A 484 13.41 7.54 18.24
C GLN A 484 12.58 6.40 17.63
N GLU A 485 11.50 5.97 18.28
CA GLU A 485 10.56 4.97 17.75
C GLU A 485 9.88 5.45 16.47
N ARG A 486 9.47 6.73 16.43
CA ARG A 486 8.87 7.33 15.23
C ARG A 486 9.89 7.34 14.09
N ILE A 487 11.13 7.74 14.34
CA ILE A 487 12.21 7.71 13.33
C ILE A 487 12.50 6.29 12.84
N ALA A 488 12.50 5.30 13.75
CA ALA A 488 12.66 3.89 13.37
C ALA A 488 11.52 3.40 12.46
N SER A 489 10.28 3.84 12.71
CA SER A 489 9.15 3.54 11.84
C SER A 489 9.29 4.18 10.45
N VAL A 490 9.79 5.42 10.36
CA VAL A 490 10.12 6.09 9.09
C VAL A 490 11.19 5.31 8.34
N ARG A 491 12.27 4.91 9.02
CA ARG A 491 13.35 4.11 8.43
C ARG A 491 12.86 2.78 7.87
N CYS A 492 12.01 2.07 8.63
CA CYS A 492 11.42 0.80 8.19
C CYS A 492 10.58 0.99 6.92
N LYS A 493 9.75 2.04 6.87
CA LYS A 493 8.95 2.39 5.68
C LYS A 493 9.85 2.71 4.49
N LEU A 494 10.87 3.55 4.68
CA LEU A 494 11.79 3.93 3.59
C LEU A 494 12.55 2.71 3.06
N GLY A 495 13.01 1.81 3.93
CA GLY A 495 13.62 0.55 3.52
C GLY A 495 12.68 -0.32 2.67
N ALA A 496 11.43 -0.51 3.11
CA ALA A 496 10.44 -1.26 2.35
C ALA A 496 10.06 -0.59 1.02
N HIS A 497 9.98 0.75 0.99
CA HIS A 497 9.62 1.52 -0.20
C HIS A 497 10.76 1.58 -1.21
N GLU A 498 12.02 1.59 -0.78
CA GLU A 498 13.18 1.51 -1.66
C GLU A 498 13.28 0.13 -2.33
N GLU A 499 12.94 -0.95 -1.62
CA GLU A 499 12.83 -2.29 -2.20
C GLU A 499 11.67 -2.40 -3.21
N GLN A 500 10.52 -1.75 -2.96
CA GLN A 500 9.35 -1.78 -3.85
C GLN A 500 9.45 -0.82 -5.05
N SER A 501 9.95 0.41 -4.85
CA SER A 501 10.12 1.41 -5.94
C SER A 501 11.22 1.05 -6.92
N ALA A 502 12.14 0.16 -6.54
CA ALA A 502 13.15 -0.38 -7.45
C ALA A 502 12.57 -1.30 -8.53
N ILE A 503 11.31 -1.74 -8.41
CA ILE A 503 10.73 -2.79 -9.26
C ILE A 503 9.55 -2.23 -10.07
N ILE A 504 9.69 -2.15 -11.39
CA ILE A 504 8.57 -1.88 -12.28
C ILE A 504 8.00 -3.22 -12.78
N PRO A 505 6.78 -3.61 -12.39
CA PRO A 505 6.24 -4.92 -12.78
C PRO A 505 5.93 -4.97 -14.28
N ILE A 506 6.32 -6.07 -14.93
CA ILE A 506 6.15 -6.25 -16.38
C ILE A 506 4.68 -6.24 -16.84
N GLY A 507 3.75 -6.59 -15.94
CA GLY A 507 2.30 -6.63 -16.23
C GLY A 507 1.73 -5.30 -16.74
N LYS A 508 2.35 -4.16 -16.39
CA LYS A 508 1.94 -2.82 -16.86
C LYS A 508 2.21 -2.56 -18.35
N VAL A 509 2.96 -3.45 -19.01
CA VAL A 509 3.48 -3.27 -20.37
C VAL A 509 3.08 -4.43 -21.28
N LEU A 510 2.31 -5.39 -20.75
CA LEU A 510 1.73 -6.44 -21.57
C LEU A 510 0.65 -5.85 -22.50
N PRO A 511 0.41 -6.46 -23.66
CA PRO A 511 -0.65 -6.02 -24.57
C PRO A 511 -2.02 -5.99 -23.88
N ALA A 512 -2.85 -5.01 -24.23
CA ALA A 512 -4.24 -4.98 -23.79
C ALA A 512 -5.04 -6.17 -24.35
N ASP A 513 -6.18 -6.47 -23.73
CA ASP A 513 -7.06 -7.55 -24.16
C ASP A 513 -7.39 -7.43 -25.66
N GLY A 514 -7.25 -8.55 -26.38
CA GLY A 514 -7.44 -8.61 -27.82
C GLY A 514 -6.30 -8.04 -28.67
N SER A 515 -5.20 -7.54 -28.07
CA SER A 515 -4.00 -7.08 -28.81
C SER A 515 -2.81 -8.03 -28.72
N TRP A 516 -2.94 -9.13 -27.98
CA TRP A 516 -1.90 -10.14 -27.83
C TRP A 516 -1.55 -10.79 -29.17
N GLN A 517 -0.25 -10.95 -29.42
CA GLN A 517 0.31 -11.65 -30.58
C GLN A 517 -0.11 -11.09 -31.95
N LYS A 518 -0.44 -9.79 -32.03
CA LYS A 518 -0.86 -9.10 -33.26
C LYS A 518 0.24 -8.29 -33.96
N LYS A 519 1.44 -8.17 -33.39
CA LYS A 519 2.55 -7.45 -34.05
C LYS A 519 3.19 -8.34 -35.12
N SER A 520 3.62 -7.73 -36.22
CA SER A 520 4.38 -8.39 -37.28
C SER A 520 5.88 -8.20 -37.08
N SER A 521 6.66 -9.26 -37.32
CA SER A 521 8.12 -9.23 -37.30
C SER A 521 8.73 -8.85 -38.65
N ALA A 522 7.94 -8.52 -39.67
CA ALA A 522 8.42 -8.27 -41.03
C ALA A 522 9.60 -7.28 -41.08
N ASN A 523 9.47 -6.13 -40.42
CA ASN A 523 10.52 -5.09 -40.40
C ASN A 523 11.46 -5.16 -39.18
N GLY A 524 11.28 -6.15 -38.30
CA GLY A 524 12.04 -6.27 -37.05
C GLY A 524 11.14 -6.52 -35.84
N LEU A 525 11.76 -6.62 -34.67
CA LEU A 525 11.11 -6.86 -33.40
C LEU A 525 11.35 -5.70 -32.46
N LYS A 526 10.29 -5.21 -31.82
CA LYS A 526 10.35 -4.22 -30.76
C LYS A 526 10.10 -4.85 -29.39
N VAL A 527 11.00 -4.59 -28.45
CA VAL A 527 10.95 -5.02 -27.05
C VAL A 527 10.94 -3.80 -26.14
N ASP A 528 9.83 -3.58 -25.44
CA ASP A 528 9.76 -2.53 -24.41
C ASP A 528 10.32 -3.10 -23.10
N PHE A 529 11.50 -2.63 -22.68
CA PHE A 529 12.28 -3.30 -21.62
C PHE A 529 12.37 -2.51 -20.31
N GLY A 530 12.02 -1.23 -20.32
CA GLY A 530 12.06 -0.41 -19.12
C GLY A 530 11.54 1.00 -19.31
N VAL A 531 11.82 1.85 -18.31
CA VAL A 531 11.48 3.27 -18.31
C VAL A 531 12.75 4.07 -18.10
N ASP A 532 12.98 5.10 -18.91
CA ASP A 532 14.14 5.99 -18.78
C ASP A 532 14.00 6.95 -17.58
N GLU A 533 15.08 7.69 -17.28
CA GLU A 533 15.11 8.72 -16.23
C GLU A 533 14.07 9.85 -16.40
N ASN A 534 13.49 10.00 -17.60
CA ASN A 534 12.44 10.98 -17.90
C ASN A 534 11.02 10.37 -17.84
N GLY A 535 10.88 9.11 -17.43
CA GLY A 535 9.58 8.43 -17.37
C GLY A 535 9.09 7.91 -18.73
N ARG A 536 9.90 7.96 -19.78
CA ARG A 536 9.54 7.49 -21.12
C ARG A 536 9.83 6.00 -21.25
N LYS A 537 9.00 5.28 -22.03
CA LYS A 537 9.25 3.86 -22.33
C LYS A 537 10.54 3.71 -23.13
N ALA A 538 11.45 2.89 -22.61
CA ALA A 538 12.66 2.49 -23.31
C ALA A 538 12.38 1.23 -24.13
N SER A 539 12.67 1.31 -25.42
CA SER A 539 12.45 0.24 -26.38
C SER A 539 13.78 -0.21 -26.98
N PHE A 540 13.96 -1.51 -27.09
CA PHE A 540 15.04 -2.16 -27.81
C PHE A 540 14.49 -2.73 -29.11
N GLU A 541 15.11 -2.38 -30.22
CA GLU A 541 14.75 -2.85 -31.55
C GLU A 541 15.76 -3.89 -32.04
N ILE A 542 15.24 -5.01 -32.54
CA ILE A 542 15.99 -6.10 -33.14
C ILE A 542 15.61 -6.13 -34.63
N SER A 543 16.48 -5.60 -35.48
CA SER A 543 16.26 -5.47 -36.92
C SER A 543 17.55 -5.76 -37.69
N SER A 544 17.51 -5.74 -39.01
CA SER A 544 18.73 -5.92 -39.82
C SER A 544 19.77 -4.81 -39.59
N GLU A 545 19.34 -3.60 -39.19
CA GLU A 545 20.24 -2.48 -38.84
C GLU A 545 20.72 -2.55 -37.39
N ARG A 546 19.91 -3.14 -36.50
CA ARG A 546 20.23 -3.33 -35.08
C ARG A 546 20.08 -4.80 -34.70
N PRO A 547 20.95 -5.68 -35.23
CA PRO A 547 20.69 -7.12 -35.22
C PRO A 547 20.97 -7.79 -33.88
N TYR A 548 21.86 -7.21 -33.07
CA TYR A 548 22.43 -7.90 -31.92
C TYR A 548 22.46 -7.03 -30.66
N GLY A 549 22.24 -7.66 -29.51
CA GLY A 549 22.25 -7.04 -28.19
C GLY A 549 23.35 -7.60 -27.30
N LEU A 550 24.02 -6.75 -26.53
CA LEU A 550 25.07 -7.17 -25.60
C LEU A 550 24.80 -6.60 -24.21
N ILE A 551 24.70 -7.49 -23.23
CA ILE A 551 24.33 -7.18 -21.85
C ILE A 551 25.52 -7.49 -20.94
N ILE A 552 25.94 -6.52 -20.12
CA ILE A 552 26.95 -6.74 -19.09
C ILE A 552 26.51 -6.23 -17.73
N GLY A 553 27.14 -6.74 -16.69
CA GLY A 553 27.06 -6.20 -15.33
C GLY A 553 27.41 -7.25 -14.29
N ASP A 554 27.48 -6.85 -13.03
CA ASP A 554 27.90 -7.74 -11.96
C ASP A 554 26.84 -8.80 -11.60
N VAL A 555 27.12 -9.65 -10.61
CA VAL A 555 26.20 -10.69 -10.13
C VAL A 555 24.94 -10.04 -9.51
N ARG A 556 23.75 -10.58 -9.80
CA ARG A 556 22.45 -10.16 -9.23
C ARG A 556 22.05 -8.70 -9.51
N VAL A 557 22.58 -8.07 -10.55
CA VAL A 557 22.24 -6.67 -10.92
C VAL A 557 20.99 -6.52 -11.79
N GLY A 558 20.45 -7.61 -12.35
CA GLY A 558 19.20 -7.60 -13.16
C GLY A 558 19.32 -8.11 -14.61
N LYS A 559 20.48 -8.64 -15.03
CA LYS A 559 20.69 -9.17 -16.39
C LYS A 559 19.66 -10.24 -16.80
N SER A 560 19.53 -11.32 -16.02
CA SER A 560 18.59 -12.40 -16.32
C SER A 560 17.13 -11.93 -16.25
N SER A 561 16.82 -10.91 -15.42
CA SER A 561 15.50 -10.26 -15.41
C SER A 561 15.20 -9.49 -16.71
N LEU A 562 16.21 -8.84 -17.31
CA LEU A 562 16.08 -8.23 -18.64
C LEU A 562 15.86 -9.29 -19.71
N LEU A 563 16.57 -10.42 -19.67
CA LEU A 563 16.36 -11.54 -20.59
C LEU A 563 14.93 -12.10 -20.48
N HIS A 564 14.39 -12.28 -19.27
CA HIS A 564 12.98 -12.62 -19.10
C HIS A 564 12.05 -11.57 -19.67
N THR A 565 12.34 -10.28 -19.48
CA THR A 565 11.56 -9.18 -20.04
C THR A 565 11.54 -9.24 -21.57
N ILE A 566 12.69 -9.52 -22.20
CA ILE A 566 12.79 -9.73 -23.65
C ILE A 566 11.91 -10.90 -24.09
N ILE A 567 12.01 -12.06 -23.43
CA ILE A 567 11.18 -13.25 -23.74
C ILE A 567 9.68 -12.92 -23.61
N PHE A 568 9.27 -12.24 -22.53
CA PHE A 568 7.89 -11.84 -22.31
C PHE A 568 7.36 -10.92 -23.41
N GLN A 569 8.12 -9.88 -23.75
CA GLN A 569 7.73 -8.94 -24.79
C GLN A 569 7.66 -9.62 -26.15
N LEU A 570 8.56 -10.55 -26.47
CA LEU A 570 8.50 -11.30 -27.72
C LEU A 570 7.27 -12.22 -27.76
N LEU A 571 7.04 -13.03 -26.72
CA LEU A 571 5.94 -13.99 -26.70
C LEU A 571 4.56 -13.36 -26.57
N SER A 572 4.45 -12.21 -25.90
CA SER A 572 3.16 -11.50 -25.76
C SER A 572 2.78 -10.71 -27.01
N ASN A 573 3.75 -10.18 -27.76
CA ASN A 573 3.49 -9.33 -28.91
C ASN A 573 3.47 -10.06 -30.26
N TYR A 574 4.21 -11.17 -30.41
CA TYR A 574 4.38 -11.87 -31.68
C TYR A 574 3.90 -13.32 -31.57
N SER A 575 3.27 -13.83 -32.63
CA SER A 575 2.79 -15.21 -32.69
C SER A 575 3.94 -16.19 -32.99
N PRO A 576 3.74 -17.51 -32.85
CA PRO A 576 4.72 -18.52 -33.23
C PRO A 576 5.15 -18.49 -34.71
N GLU A 577 4.33 -17.93 -35.60
CA GLU A 577 4.69 -17.75 -37.03
C GLU A 577 5.61 -16.53 -37.26
N GLU A 578 5.70 -15.62 -36.29
CA GLU A 578 6.48 -14.39 -36.38
C GLU A 578 7.84 -14.52 -35.67
N VAL A 579 7.90 -15.21 -34.52
CA VAL A 579 9.11 -15.32 -33.67
C VAL A 579 9.31 -16.71 -33.08
N ARG A 580 10.56 -17.19 -33.15
CA ARG A 580 11.10 -18.32 -32.38
C ARG A 580 12.24 -17.85 -31.48
N ILE A 581 12.35 -18.46 -30.31
CA ILE A 581 13.32 -18.13 -29.26
C ILE A 581 14.15 -19.37 -28.95
N ALA A 582 15.46 -19.19 -28.88
CA ALA A 582 16.41 -20.18 -28.41
C ALA A 582 17.17 -19.62 -27.22
N VAL A 583 17.40 -20.41 -26.18
CA VAL A 583 18.11 -19.95 -24.99
C VAL A 583 19.28 -20.87 -24.68
N GLY A 584 20.46 -20.29 -24.52
CA GLY A 584 21.62 -20.94 -23.92
C GLY A 584 21.87 -20.34 -22.53
N ASP A 585 21.57 -21.11 -21.49
CA ASP A 585 21.77 -20.76 -20.08
C ASP A 585 23.02 -21.50 -19.57
N PHE A 586 24.18 -20.88 -19.72
CA PHE A 586 25.49 -21.51 -19.45
C PHE A 586 25.99 -21.22 -18.03
N LYS A 587 25.05 -21.26 -17.10
CA LYS A 587 25.24 -21.07 -15.68
C LYS A 587 24.66 -22.28 -14.96
N ASP A 588 25.19 -22.61 -13.78
CA ASP A 588 24.58 -23.54 -12.81
C ASP A 588 23.24 -23.03 -12.22
N GLY A 589 22.35 -22.52 -13.07
CA GLY A 589 21.04 -21.97 -12.75
C GLY A 589 19.98 -22.58 -13.66
N ALA A 590 18.77 -22.78 -13.15
CA ALA A 590 17.65 -23.34 -13.90
C ALA A 590 16.72 -22.25 -14.48
N ASP A 591 17.24 -21.04 -14.65
CA ASP A 591 16.48 -19.79 -14.72
C ASP A 591 15.51 -19.80 -15.93
N PHE A 592 15.94 -20.35 -17.07
CA PHE A 592 15.13 -20.39 -18.29
C PHE A 592 14.44 -21.73 -18.58
N ASN A 593 14.67 -22.77 -17.75
CA ASN A 593 14.08 -24.10 -17.95
C ASN A 593 12.55 -24.10 -17.94
N VAL A 594 11.97 -23.12 -17.26
CA VAL A 594 10.52 -22.92 -17.17
C VAL A 594 9.87 -22.80 -18.56
N TYR A 595 10.53 -22.15 -19.52
CA TYR A 595 9.98 -21.94 -20.86
C TYR A 595 9.94 -23.24 -21.67
N ALA A 596 11.00 -24.06 -21.62
CA ALA A 596 11.00 -25.37 -22.28
C ALA A 596 10.05 -26.36 -21.60
N LYS A 597 9.96 -26.35 -20.26
CA LYS A 597 8.99 -27.18 -19.52
C LYS A 597 7.53 -26.81 -19.81
N GLY A 598 7.27 -25.52 -20.07
CA GLY A 598 5.97 -25.02 -20.53
C GLY A 598 5.61 -25.47 -21.95
N ASN A 599 6.56 -26.04 -22.69
CA ASN A 599 6.41 -26.55 -24.04
C ASN A 599 5.75 -25.52 -24.99
N LEU A 600 6.30 -24.31 -25.02
CA LEU A 600 5.74 -23.20 -25.80
C LEU A 600 6.15 -23.30 -27.27
N LYS A 601 5.21 -23.14 -28.22
CA LYS A 601 5.49 -23.24 -29.67
C LYS A 601 6.59 -22.32 -30.19
N SER A 602 6.67 -21.10 -29.66
CA SER A 602 7.71 -20.14 -30.02
C SER A 602 9.06 -20.43 -29.37
N VAL A 603 9.16 -21.36 -28.41
CA VAL A 603 10.43 -21.69 -27.74
C VAL A 603 10.98 -22.96 -28.36
N ASP A 604 12.09 -22.83 -29.07
CA ASP A 604 12.71 -23.90 -29.83
C ASP A 604 13.52 -24.83 -28.92
N THR A 605 14.51 -24.27 -28.24
CA THR A 605 15.40 -25.02 -27.36
C THR A 605 15.87 -24.18 -26.19
N VAL A 606 16.07 -24.83 -25.05
CA VAL A 606 16.76 -24.29 -23.87
C VAL A 606 17.91 -25.24 -23.55
N VAL A 607 19.14 -24.75 -23.69
CA VAL A 607 20.35 -25.47 -23.31
C VAL A 607 20.72 -25.02 -21.90
N ASN A 608 20.71 -25.95 -20.95
CA ASN A 608 21.10 -25.70 -19.57
C ASN A 608 22.28 -26.61 -19.24
N ASP A 609 23.43 -26.26 -19.80
CA ASP A 609 24.59 -27.12 -19.78
C ASP A 609 25.88 -26.36 -20.07
N GLU A 610 26.85 -26.40 -19.16
CA GLU A 610 28.19 -25.84 -19.39
C GLU A 610 29.07 -26.72 -20.29
N ASP A 611 28.59 -27.91 -20.72
CA ASP A 611 29.33 -28.79 -21.63
C ASP A 611 29.61 -28.09 -22.98
N PRO A 612 30.89 -27.92 -23.37
CA PRO A 612 31.27 -27.36 -24.65
C PRO A 612 30.66 -28.10 -25.86
N ASP A 613 30.35 -29.39 -25.74
CA ASP A 613 29.74 -30.16 -26.84
C ASP A 613 28.25 -29.79 -27.04
N ALA A 614 27.51 -29.58 -25.96
CA ALA A 614 26.12 -29.11 -25.99
C ALA A 614 26.05 -27.70 -26.61
N MET A 615 27.00 -26.85 -26.23
CA MET A 615 27.17 -25.53 -26.82
C MET A 615 27.51 -25.57 -28.31
N LEU A 616 28.51 -26.36 -28.68
CA LEU A 616 29.01 -26.47 -30.06
C LEU A 616 27.89 -26.95 -30.99
N SER A 617 27.15 -27.97 -30.57
CA SER A 617 26.00 -28.50 -31.31
C SER A 617 24.88 -27.47 -31.44
N PHE A 618 24.55 -26.74 -30.37
CA PHE A 618 23.59 -25.63 -30.41
C PHE A 618 23.95 -24.55 -31.43
N LEU A 619 25.20 -24.06 -31.43
CA LEU A 619 25.63 -23.06 -32.41
C LEU A 619 25.68 -23.62 -33.83
N LYS A 620 26.21 -24.83 -34.00
CA LYS A 620 26.28 -25.51 -35.30
C LYS A 620 24.89 -25.67 -35.92
N TYR A 621 23.89 -26.03 -35.13
CA TYR A 621 22.51 -26.12 -35.57
C TYR A 621 22.01 -24.79 -36.15
N TYR A 622 22.19 -23.66 -35.43
CA TYR A 622 21.69 -22.39 -35.94
C TYR A 622 22.46 -21.89 -37.17
N VAL A 623 23.72 -22.32 -37.36
CA VAL A 623 24.44 -22.11 -38.62
C VAL A 623 23.84 -22.96 -39.74
N GLN A 624 23.45 -24.21 -39.47
CA GLN A 624 22.75 -25.05 -40.45
C GLN A 624 21.36 -24.52 -40.79
N GLU A 625 20.61 -24.02 -39.80
CA GLU A 625 19.33 -23.33 -40.00
C GLU A 625 19.52 -22.07 -40.87
N MET A 626 20.58 -21.30 -40.64
CA MET A 626 20.94 -20.16 -41.50
C MET A 626 21.15 -20.60 -42.96
N GLN A 627 21.86 -21.70 -43.19
CA GLN A 627 22.08 -22.27 -44.53
C GLN A 627 20.80 -22.86 -45.13
N ALA A 628 19.91 -23.43 -44.31
CA ALA A 628 18.58 -23.89 -44.76
C ALA A 628 17.70 -22.72 -45.20
N ARG A 629 17.74 -21.60 -44.47
CA ARG A 629 17.04 -20.37 -44.85
C ARG A 629 17.57 -19.76 -46.13
N GLN A 630 18.89 -19.82 -46.35
CA GLN A 630 19.48 -19.43 -47.62
C GLN A 630 18.90 -20.24 -48.79
N ARG A 631 18.83 -21.58 -48.64
CA ARG A 631 18.21 -22.45 -49.66
C ARG A 631 16.71 -22.13 -49.85
N ALA A 632 16.00 -21.77 -48.78
CA ALA A 632 14.61 -21.35 -48.89
C ALA A 632 14.44 -20.00 -49.60
N PHE A 633 15.43 -19.10 -49.50
CA PHE A 633 15.45 -17.86 -50.31
C PHE A 633 15.60 -18.22 -51.78
N GLU A 634 16.58 -19.07 -52.13
CA GLU A 634 16.79 -19.56 -53.51
C GLU A 634 15.52 -20.22 -54.08
N GLN A 635 14.84 -21.07 -53.29
CA GLN A 635 13.55 -21.66 -53.71
C GLN A 635 12.45 -20.62 -53.95
N MET A 636 12.38 -19.59 -53.10
CA MET A 636 11.43 -18.49 -53.30
C MET A 636 11.77 -17.67 -54.56
N GLU A 637 13.06 -17.48 -54.85
CA GLU A 637 13.51 -16.86 -56.11
C GLU A 637 13.09 -17.69 -57.32
N ASP A 638 13.26 -19.02 -57.27
CA ASP A 638 12.88 -19.94 -58.35
C ASP A 638 11.36 -19.92 -58.63
N ILE A 639 10.54 -19.82 -57.58
CA ILE A 639 9.07 -19.78 -57.68
C ILE A 639 8.59 -18.42 -58.21
N THR A 640 9.16 -17.33 -57.70
CA THR A 640 8.63 -15.97 -57.93
C THR A 640 9.32 -15.19 -59.04
N GLY A 641 10.55 -15.58 -59.41
CA GLY A 641 11.43 -14.81 -60.30
C GLY A 641 11.97 -13.51 -59.70
N VAL A 642 11.75 -13.27 -58.39
CA VAL A 642 12.20 -12.07 -57.67
C VAL A 642 13.37 -12.42 -56.78
N ILE A 643 14.46 -11.66 -56.87
CA ILE A 643 15.65 -11.85 -56.04
C ILE A 643 15.33 -11.56 -54.56
N VAL A 644 15.75 -12.46 -53.67
CA VAL A 644 15.56 -12.43 -52.21
C VAL A 644 16.91 -12.32 -51.53
N GLN A 645 17.31 -11.08 -51.17
CA GLN A 645 18.64 -10.83 -50.60
C GLN A 645 18.68 -10.88 -49.07
N LYS A 646 17.53 -10.63 -48.43
CA LYS A 646 17.39 -10.58 -46.98
C LYS A 646 16.01 -11.04 -46.53
N TYR A 647 15.90 -11.33 -45.24
CA TYR A 647 14.69 -11.81 -44.59
C TYR A 647 13.46 -10.94 -44.83
N GLU A 648 13.60 -9.62 -44.86
CA GLU A 648 12.49 -8.71 -45.16
C GLU A 648 11.92 -8.91 -46.56
N ASP A 649 12.76 -9.25 -47.54
CA ASP A 649 12.33 -9.52 -48.92
C ASP A 649 11.55 -10.83 -48.97
N PHE A 650 12.06 -11.86 -48.29
CA PHE A 650 11.38 -13.15 -48.15
C PHE A 650 10.01 -13.00 -47.50
N ARG A 651 9.91 -12.26 -46.38
CA ARG A 651 8.63 -12.04 -45.68
C ARG A 651 7.62 -11.28 -46.52
N ARG A 652 8.06 -10.34 -47.35
CA ARG A 652 7.16 -9.61 -48.26
C ARG A 652 6.50 -10.53 -49.28
N LEU A 653 7.25 -11.53 -49.79
CA LEU A 653 6.76 -12.49 -50.77
C LEU A 653 5.95 -13.63 -50.14
N TYR A 654 6.22 -13.94 -48.87
CA TYR A 654 5.61 -15.06 -48.14
C TYR A 654 4.08 -15.04 -48.14
N ASP A 655 3.46 -13.88 -47.90
CA ASP A 655 1.99 -13.79 -47.80
C ASP A 655 1.26 -14.22 -49.08
N ALA A 656 1.87 -14.01 -50.24
CA ALA A 656 1.31 -14.43 -51.53
C ALA A 656 1.54 -15.92 -51.84
N HIS A 657 2.49 -16.57 -51.15
CA HIS A 657 2.93 -17.96 -51.44
C HIS A 657 2.86 -18.87 -50.22
N ARG A 658 1.99 -18.56 -49.25
CA ARG A 658 1.82 -19.32 -47.99
C ARG A 658 1.49 -20.80 -48.20
N SER A 659 0.90 -21.17 -49.35
CA SER A 659 0.59 -22.56 -49.69
C SER A 659 1.80 -23.35 -50.20
N GLU A 660 2.85 -22.67 -50.65
CA GLU A 660 4.01 -23.30 -51.32
C GLU A 660 5.24 -23.33 -50.41
N ILE A 661 5.37 -22.36 -49.49
CA ILE A 661 6.53 -22.22 -48.62
C ILE A 661 6.11 -22.19 -47.15
N GLN A 662 6.90 -22.83 -46.29
CA GLN A 662 6.67 -22.85 -44.84
C GLN A 662 6.94 -21.48 -44.18
N PRO A 663 6.24 -21.13 -43.09
CA PRO A 663 6.53 -19.92 -42.34
C PRO A 663 7.96 -19.93 -41.81
N MET A 664 8.67 -18.82 -42.02
CA MET A 664 10.01 -18.60 -41.52
C MET A 664 9.98 -17.50 -40.45
N PRO A 665 9.72 -17.81 -39.17
CA PRO A 665 9.77 -16.83 -38.09
C PRO A 665 11.20 -16.31 -37.87
N ARG A 666 11.33 -15.08 -37.35
CA ARG A 666 12.63 -14.58 -36.88
C ARG A 666 13.09 -15.41 -35.69
N ILE A 667 14.38 -15.74 -35.64
CA ILE A 667 14.97 -16.47 -34.52
C ILE A 667 15.70 -15.47 -33.63
N VAL A 668 15.39 -15.47 -32.34
CA VAL A 668 16.14 -14.73 -31.32
C VAL A 668 16.85 -15.72 -30.42
N ILE A 669 18.17 -15.73 -30.50
CA ILE A 669 19.07 -16.55 -29.70
C ILE A 669 19.52 -15.73 -28.50
N LEU A 670 19.16 -16.15 -27.29
CA LEU A 670 19.56 -15.54 -26.04
C LEU A 670 20.66 -16.41 -25.41
N ILE A 671 21.83 -15.86 -25.13
CA ILE A 671 22.91 -16.59 -24.47
C ILE A 671 23.31 -15.85 -23.19
N ASP A 672 23.04 -16.46 -22.04
CA ASP A 672 23.51 -15.98 -20.74
C ASP A 672 24.86 -16.59 -20.41
N GLU A 673 25.73 -15.81 -19.76
CA GLU A 673 27.13 -16.14 -19.48
C GLU A 673 27.95 -16.63 -20.68
N PHE A 674 27.92 -15.86 -21.76
CA PHE A 674 28.55 -16.23 -23.03
C PHE A 674 30.07 -16.45 -22.94
N GLN A 675 30.78 -16.02 -21.89
CA GLN A 675 32.25 -16.07 -21.85
C GLN A 675 32.82 -17.48 -21.91
N SER A 676 32.13 -18.46 -21.32
CA SER A 676 32.50 -19.88 -21.41
C SER A 676 32.52 -20.39 -22.86
N LEU A 677 31.82 -19.73 -23.79
CA LEU A 677 31.86 -20.03 -25.23
C LEU A 677 33.27 -19.95 -25.81
N PHE A 678 34.05 -18.97 -25.36
CA PHE A 678 35.26 -18.53 -26.05
C PHE A 678 36.54 -19.20 -25.54
N ASP A 679 36.41 -20.11 -24.58
CA ASP A 679 37.50 -20.97 -24.12
C ASP A 679 37.82 -22.09 -25.14
N GLY A 680 36.89 -22.41 -26.05
CA GLY A 680 37.06 -23.39 -27.13
C GLY A 680 37.13 -22.75 -28.53
N ALA A 681 38.18 -23.07 -29.29
CA ALA A 681 38.41 -22.49 -30.63
C ALA A 681 37.27 -22.72 -31.64
N SER A 682 36.54 -23.85 -31.53
CA SER A 682 35.47 -24.20 -32.49
C SER A 682 34.19 -23.39 -32.29
N CYS A 683 33.78 -23.12 -31.05
CA CYS A 683 32.56 -22.36 -30.75
C CYS A 683 32.66 -20.91 -31.24
N ALA A 684 33.84 -20.30 -31.10
CA ALA A 684 34.12 -18.94 -31.57
C ALA A 684 33.91 -18.79 -33.09
N ALA A 685 34.28 -19.82 -33.87
CA ALA A 685 34.12 -19.80 -35.33
C ALA A 685 32.64 -19.79 -35.75
N TYR A 686 31.82 -20.69 -35.18
CA TYR A 686 30.38 -20.72 -35.46
C TYR A 686 29.66 -19.46 -34.99
N MET A 687 30.02 -18.93 -33.82
CA MET A 687 29.47 -17.65 -33.33
C MET A 687 29.82 -16.50 -34.28
N THR A 688 31.07 -16.44 -34.76
CA THR A 688 31.50 -15.41 -35.71
C THR A 688 30.73 -15.51 -37.02
N GLU A 689 30.48 -16.72 -37.51
CA GLU A 689 29.67 -16.93 -38.71
C GLU A 689 28.21 -16.48 -38.51
N LEU A 690 27.58 -16.85 -37.39
CA LEU A 690 26.22 -16.42 -37.04
C LEU A 690 26.09 -14.91 -36.94
N VAL A 691 27.03 -14.24 -36.27
CA VAL A 691 26.97 -12.79 -36.08
C VAL A 691 27.27 -12.03 -37.37
N ARG A 692 28.10 -12.59 -38.27
CA ARG A 692 28.40 -11.94 -39.56
C ARG A 692 27.27 -12.02 -40.57
N LYS A 693 26.52 -13.14 -40.60
CA LYS A 693 25.53 -13.41 -41.66
C LYS A 693 24.10 -13.57 -41.16
N GLY A 694 23.91 -13.86 -39.87
CA GLY A 694 22.61 -14.29 -39.32
C GLY A 694 21.50 -13.26 -39.50
N ALA A 695 21.81 -11.97 -39.35
CA ALA A 695 20.84 -10.88 -39.50
C ALA A 695 20.12 -10.92 -40.86
N THR A 696 20.87 -11.18 -41.93
CA THR A 696 20.36 -11.33 -43.31
C THR A 696 19.29 -12.41 -43.42
N TYR A 697 19.41 -13.47 -42.63
CA TYR A 697 18.49 -14.62 -42.63
C TYR A 697 17.48 -14.57 -41.45
N GLY A 698 17.36 -13.42 -40.79
CA GLY A 698 16.42 -13.22 -39.69
C GLY A 698 16.81 -13.95 -38.40
N ILE A 699 18.09 -14.21 -38.19
CA ILE A 699 18.65 -14.81 -36.97
C ILE A 699 19.41 -13.73 -36.18
N HIS A 700 18.92 -13.48 -34.97
CA HIS A 700 19.39 -12.43 -34.07
C HIS A 700 19.94 -13.06 -32.80
N VAL A 701 20.96 -12.43 -32.22
CA VAL A 701 21.73 -12.93 -31.07
C VAL A 701 21.80 -11.84 -30.00
N ILE A 702 21.45 -12.20 -28.76
CA ILE A 702 21.60 -11.36 -27.58
C ILE A 702 22.50 -12.11 -26.61
N LEU A 703 23.62 -11.50 -26.27
CA LEU A 703 24.62 -12.06 -25.36
C LEU A 703 24.56 -11.36 -24.00
N SER A 704 24.72 -12.10 -22.91
CA SER A 704 24.85 -11.59 -21.56
C SER A 704 26.10 -12.13 -20.86
N SER A 705 26.78 -11.33 -20.06
CA SER A 705 27.92 -11.77 -19.26
C SER A 705 28.13 -11.01 -17.94
N GLN A 706 28.71 -11.70 -16.96
CA GLN A 706 29.19 -11.13 -15.70
C GLN A 706 30.53 -10.39 -15.78
N ARG A 707 31.48 -10.82 -16.62
CA ARG A 707 32.83 -10.20 -16.61
C ARG A 707 32.98 -9.19 -17.74
N ALA A 708 33.91 -8.26 -17.57
CA ALA A 708 34.38 -7.43 -18.68
C ALA A 708 34.92 -8.33 -19.79
N VAL A 709 34.54 -8.05 -21.03
CA VAL A 709 35.18 -8.67 -22.19
C VAL A 709 36.61 -8.15 -22.22
N SER A 710 37.59 -9.00 -21.95
CA SER A 710 38.99 -8.62 -22.14
C SER A 710 39.33 -8.74 -23.62
N ASP A 711 39.98 -7.72 -24.19
CA ASP A 711 40.54 -7.74 -25.56
C ASP A 711 41.77 -8.68 -25.68
N ASN A 712 41.85 -9.71 -24.82
CA ASN A 712 42.94 -10.66 -24.88
C ASN A 712 42.82 -11.45 -26.19
N PRO A 713 43.83 -11.44 -27.08
CA PRO A 713 43.78 -12.18 -28.35
C PRO A 713 43.66 -13.69 -28.17
N ARG A 714 43.84 -14.22 -26.95
CA ARG A 714 43.54 -15.62 -26.61
C ARG A 714 42.05 -15.91 -26.39
N ASN A 715 41.23 -14.90 -26.11
CA ASN A 715 39.79 -15.02 -25.97
C ASN A 715 39.14 -14.76 -27.34
N GLY A 716 38.35 -15.71 -27.85
CA GLY A 716 37.80 -15.62 -29.21
C GLY A 716 36.77 -14.49 -29.47
N PHE A 717 36.38 -13.71 -28.45
CA PHE A 717 35.52 -12.54 -28.62
C PHE A 717 36.37 -11.30 -28.94
N THR A 718 36.68 -11.13 -30.22
CA THR A 718 37.51 -10.02 -30.71
C THR A 718 36.75 -8.69 -30.74
N ALA A 719 37.47 -7.57 -30.73
CA ALA A 719 36.89 -6.24 -30.95
C ALA A 719 36.05 -6.17 -32.24
N SER A 720 36.48 -6.88 -33.30
CA SER A 720 35.73 -6.96 -34.57
C SER A 720 34.38 -7.65 -34.43
N LEU A 721 34.26 -8.63 -33.53
CA LEU A 721 32.99 -9.31 -33.25
C LEU A 721 32.06 -8.43 -32.41
N LYS A 722 32.63 -7.69 -31.44
CA LYS A 722 31.92 -6.75 -30.57
C LYS A 722 31.20 -5.64 -31.35
N ASP A 723 31.74 -5.22 -32.48
CA ASP A 723 31.16 -4.14 -33.30
C ASP A 723 29.81 -4.51 -33.92
N TYR A 724 29.53 -5.79 -34.15
CA TYR A 724 28.20 -6.23 -34.60
C TYR A 724 27.11 -6.01 -33.54
N PHE A 725 27.48 -5.92 -32.26
CA PHE A 725 26.55 -5.67 -31.16
C PHE A 725 26.29 -4.17 -30.99
N THR A 726 25.32 -3.67 -31.76
CA THR A 726 24.96 -2.24 -31.79
C THR A 726 24.24 -1.82 -30.51
N SER A 727 23.33 -2.63 -29.99
CA SER A 727 22.62 -2.33 -28.74
C SER A 727 23.39 -2.87 -27.53
N ARG A 728 23.80 -1.99 -26.62
CA ARG A 728 24.58 -2.35 -25.43
C ARG A 728 23.85 -1.95 -24.15
N PHE A 729 23.71 -2.90 -23.23
CA PHE A 729 23.09 -2.74 -21.92
C PHE A 729 24.17 -2.91 -20.86
N VAL A 730 24.54 -1.82 -20.20
CA VAL A 730 25.57 -1.81 -19.16
C VAL A 730 24.89 -1.64 -17.81
N PHE A 731 24.65 -2.75 -17.11
CA PHE A 731 24.19 -2.73 -15.72
C PHE A 731 25.32 -2.30 -14.77
N LYS A 732 24.97 -2.18 -13.48
CA LYS A 732 25.93 -1.87 -12.41
C LYS A 732 27.19 -2.73 -12.52
N THR A 733 28.34 -2.06 -12.72
CA THR A 733 29.66 -2.69 -12.84
C THR A 733 30.76 -1.66 -12.63
N PRO A 734 32.00 -2.05 -12.27
CA PRO A 734 33.12 -1.12 -12.16
C PRO A 734 33.41 -0.40 -13.49
N GLN A 735 33.92 0.83 -13.43
CA GLN A 735 34.21 1.63 -14.63
C GLN A 735 35.12 0.92 -15.64
N ASN A 736 36.10 0.13 -15.17
CA ASN A 736 36.98 -0.65 -16.04
C ASN A 736 36.22 -1.70 -16.85
N ALA A 737 35.17 -2.31 -16.28
CA ALA A 737 34.32 -3.23 -17.01
C ALA A 737 33.39 -2.47 -17.98
N ALA A 738 32.86 -1.31 -17.59
CA ALA A 738 32.06 -0.48 -18.48
C ALA A 738 32.86 0.02 -19.71
N ARG A 739 34.16 0.32 -19.55
CA ARG A 739 35.08 0.66 -20.67
C ARG A 739 35.22 -0.47 -21.68
N SER A 740 35.02 -1.72 -21.28
CA SER A 740 35.02 -2.84 -22.22
C SER A 740 33.77 -2.87 -23.10
N MET A 741 32.76 -2.03 -22.85
CA MET A 741 31.49 -2.00 -23.59
C MET A 741 31.14 -0.64 -24.18
N LEU A 742 31.60 0.46 -23.58
CA LEU A 742 31.39 1.81 -24.09
C LEU A 742 32.72 2.37 -24.61
N ALA A 743 32.68 3.15 -25.68
CA ALA A 743 33.86 3.85 -26.17
C ALA A 743 34.35 4.83 -25.10
N GLU A 744 35.67 4.91 -24.88
CA GLU A 744 36.22 5.85 -23.89
C GLU A 744 35.88 7.29 -24.22
N ARG A 745 35.89 7.63 -25.51
CA ARG A 745 35.45 8.93 -26.01
C ARG A 745 34.29 8.77 -26.97
N CYS A 746 33.29 9.62 -26.81
CA CYS A 746 32.12 9.60 -27.67
C CYS A 746 32.44 10.17 -29.05
N ALA A 747 31.92 9.54 -30.11
CA ALA A 747 32.15 9.96 -31.49
C ALA A 747 31.45 11.28 -31.83
N ASP A 748 30.30 11.55 -31.22
CA ASP A 748 29.48 12.75 -31.44
C ASP A 748 30.01 13.99 -30.71
N THR A 749 30.53 13.84 -29.49
CA THR A 749 30.97 14.97 -28.64
C THR A 749 32.49 15.09 -28.50
N GLY A 750 33.25 14.03 -28.77
CA GLY A 750 34.70 13.95 -28.55
C GLY A 750 35.13 13.92 -27.07
N ARG A 751 34.17 13.91 -26.14
CA ARG A 751 34.39 13.91 -24.68
C ARG A 751 34.39 12.49 -24.13
N GLU A 752 34.80 12.32 -22.87
CA GLU A 752 34.68 11.04 -22.17
C GLU A 752 33.21 10.59 -22.12
N ASN A 753 32.95 9.32 -22.41
CA ASN A 753 31.60 8.77 -22.40
C ASN A 753 31.04 8.69 -20.99
N THR A 754 29.99 9.47 -20.70
CA THR A 754 29.47 9.57 -19.32
C THR A 754 28.80 8.28 -18.86
N GLY A 755 28.37 7.43 -19.79
CA GLY A 755 27.84 6.10 -19.52
C GLY A 755 28.79 5.21 -18.71
N ILE A 756 30.12 5.38 -18.86
CA ILE A 756 31.14 4.64 -18.10
C ILE A 756 31.04 4.97 -16.60
N GLN A 757 30.96 6.26 -16.27
CA GLN A 757 30.86 6.71 -14.87
C GLN A 757 29.48 6.35 -14.31
N ARG A 758 28.41 6.59 -15.08
CA ARG A 758 27.03 6.26 -14.70
C ARG A 758 26.87 4.79 -14.35
N ALA A 759 27.46 3.88 -15.13
CA ALA A 759 27.39 2.44 -14.90
C ALA A 759 27.81 2.03 -13.47
N SER A 760 28.83 2.69 -12.89
CA SER A 760 29.29 2.39 -11.53
C SER A 760 28.32 2.84 -10.43
N LEU A 761 27.47 3.81 -10.73
CA LEU A 761 26.52 4.43 -9.80
C LEU A 761 25.09 3.86 -9.92
N LEU A 762 24.85 2.96 -10.88
CA LEU A 762 23.53 2.39 -11.11
C LEU A 762 23.00 1.62 -9.89
N LYS A 763 21.69 1.73 -9.67
CA LYS A 763 20.95 0.86 -8.74
C LYS A 763 20.66 -0.50 -9.38
N LYS A 764 20.30 -1.49 -8.58
CA LYS A 764 19.86 -2.80 -9.08
C LYS A 764 18.68 -2.62 -10.04
N GLY A 765 18.62 -3.41 -11.12
CA GLY A 765 17.59 -3.33 -12.14
C GLY A 765 17.73 -2.13 -13.09
N HIS A 766 18.73 -1.27 -12.92
CA HIS A 766 19.03 -0.18 -13.84
C HIS A 766 20.16 -0.54 -14.79
N THR A 767 20.09 -0.01 -16.00
CA THR A 767 21.09 -0.18 -17.05
C THR A 767 21.35 1.14 -17.77
N VAL A 768 22.59 1.39 -18.18
CA VAL A 768 22.88 2.35 -19.25
C VAL A 768 22.64 1.60 -20.55
N TYR A 769 21.56 1.95 -21.25
CA TYR A 769 21.28 1.50 -22.59
C TYR A 769 21.95 2.44 -23.59
N ASN A 770 22.75 1.91 -24.49
CA ASN A 770 23.30 2.62 -25.64
C ASN A 770 22.84 1.93 -26.93
N SER A 771 22.15 2.66 -27.79
CA SER A 771 21.55 2.11 -29.01
C SER A 771 22.52 2.04 -30.22
N TYR A 772 23.73 2.57 -30.08
CA TYR A 772 24.68 2.76 -31.17
C TYR A 772 26.13 2.43 -30.78
N MET A 773 26.44 1.13 -30.70
CA MET A 773 27.78 0.56 -30.53
C MET A 773 28.55 1.10 -29.32
N GLY A 774 27.87 1.69 -28.33
CA GLY A 774 28.52 2.34 -27.19
C GLY A 774 29.29 3.62 -27.55
N GLN A 775 29.08 4.21 -28.73
CA GLN A 775 29.92 5.28 -29.27
C GLN A 775 29.39 6.69 -29.04
N ASN A 776 28.08 6.90 -28.97
CA ASN A 776 27.51 8.25 -28.86
C ASN A 776 27.06 8.56 -27.44
N GLU A 777 27.21 9.82 -27.02
CA GLU A 777 26.69 10.31 -25.75
C GLU A 777 25.16 10.46 -25.81
N ALA A 778 24.62 10.92 -26.94
CA ALA A 778 23.17 11.09 -27.13
C ALA A 778 22.37 9.78 -27.00
N ASP A 779 23.02 8.64 -27.23
CA ASP A 779 22.43 7.31 -27.13
C ASP A 779 22.45 6.73 -25.72
N ASN A 780 23.17 7.34 -24.77
CA ASN A 780 23.27 6.87 -23.40
C ASN A 780 22.01 7.23 -22.60
N ALA A 781 21.12 6.26 -22.39
CA ALA A 781 19.94 6.40 -21.54
C ALA A 781 20.08 5.54 -20.28
N VAL A 782 19.84 6.13 -19.10
CA VAL A 782 19.68 5.35 -17.87
C VAL A 782 18.24 4.84 -17.83
N VAL A 783 18.09 3.51 -17.80
CA VAL A 783 16.80 2.84 -17.88
C VAL A 783 16.62 1.92 -16.69
N GLN A 784 15.47 2.04 -16.01
CA GLN A 784 15.00 1.07 -15.04
C GLN A 784 14.23 -0.04 -15.76
N CYS A 785 14.76 -1.27 -15.72
CA CYS A 785 14.18 -2.41 -16.42
C CYS A 785 12.91 -2.92 -15.73
N TYR A 786 12.00 -3.50 -16.53
CA TYR A 786 10.86 -4.23 -15.99
C TYR A 786 11.31 -5.52 -15.29
N PHE A 787 10.44 -6.00 -14.40
CA PHE A 787 10.68 -7.21 -13.63
C PHE A 787 9.44 -8.12 -13.64
N ALA A 788 9.69 -9.42 -13.76
CA ALA A 788 8.71 -10.48 -13.64
C ALA A 788 9.09 -11.38 -12.46
N SER A 789 8.18 -11.56 -11.49
CA SER A 789 8.36 -12.55 -10.43
C SER A 789 8.14 -13.97 -10.97
N SER A 790 8.63 -14.99 -10.25
CA SER A 790 8.46 -16.39 -10.63
C SER A 790 6.99 -16.79 -10.84
N ASP A 791 6.07 -16.27 -10.02
CA ASP A 791 4.64 -16.52 -10.14
C ASP A 791 4.05 -15.91 -11.42
N VAL A 792 4.50 -14.70 -11.77
CA VAL A 792 4.12 -14.03 -13.02
C VAL A 792 4.66 -14.81 -14.22
N ILE A 793 5.88 -15.35 -14.16
CA ILE A 793 6.46 -16.21 -15.20
C ILE A 793 5.64 -17.49 -15.38
N ALA A 794 5.31 -18.19 -14.29
CA ALA A 794 4.50 -19.41 -14.35
C ALA A 794 3.12 -19.15 -14.97
N THR A 795 2.45 -18.07 -14.53
CA THR A 795 1.13 -17.67 -15.04
C THR A 795 1.21 -17.28 -16.52
N PHE A 796 2.23 -16.51 -16.91
CA PHE A 796 2.44 -16.10 -18.30
C PHE A 796 2.62 -17.30 -19.24
N ILE A 797 3.42 -18.30 -18.83
CA ILE A 797 3.63 -19.53 -19.59
C ILE A 797 2.30 -20.25 -19.81
N GLN A 798 1.45 -20.36 -18.78
CA GLN A 798 0.13 -20.98 -18.92
C GLN A 798 -0.76 -20.23 -19.92
N VAL A 799 -0.75 -18.89 -19.88
CA VAL A 799 -1.51 -18.05 -20.83
C VAL A 799 -1.03 -18.29 -22.26
N ILE A 800 0.28 -18.23 -22.52
CA ILE A 800 0.83 -18.43 -23.87
C ILE A 800 0.58 -19.85 -24.37
N ALA A 801 0.70 -20.87 -23.51
CA ALA A 801 0.40 -22.26 -23.84
C ALA A 801 -1.09 -22.47 -24.15
N ALA A 802 -1.98 -21.82 -23.41
CA ALA A 802 -3.43 -21.86 -23.68
C ALA A 802 -3.79 -21.19 -25.01
N MET A 803 -3.11 -20.09 -25.35
CA MET A 803 -3.35 -19.37 -26.61
C MET A 803 -2.85 -20.14 -27.85
N ASN A 804 -1.66 -20.74 -27.77
CA ASN A 804 -0.99 -21.32 -28.93
C ASN A 804 -1.05 -22.86 -28.99
N GLY A 805 -1.44 -23.51 -27.89
CA GLY A 805 -1.25 -24.94 -27.67
C GLY A 805 0.20 -25.29 -27.32
N SER A 806 0.46 -26.59 -27.20
CA SER A 806 1.80 -27.12 -26.92
C SER A 806 2.68 -27.20 -28.18
N GLY A 807 3.97 -26.92 -28.01
CA GLY A 807 5.02 -27.06 -29.01
C GLY A 807 5.84 -28.34 -28.84
N ASN A 808 7.10 -28.30 -29.29
CA ASN A 808 8.10 -29.36 -29.11
C ASN A 808 9.41 -28.73 -28.58
N SER A 809 9.33 -27.95 -27.50
CA SER A 809 10.50 -27.27 -26.95
C SER A 809 11.51 -28.29 -26.40
N ILE A 810 12.76 -28.16 -26.83
CA ILE A 810 13.82 -29.07 -26.42
C ILE A 810 14.51 -28.51 -25.16
N LEU A 811 14.79 -29.38 -24.19
CA LEU A 811 15.53 -29.04 -22.98
C LEU A 811 16.75 -29.95 -22.86
N LEU A 812 17.93 -29.39 -23.13
CA LEU A 812 19.19 -30.13 -23.06
C LEU A 812 19.85 -29.97 -21.70
N LYS A 813 20.19 -31.11 -21.09
CA LYS A 813 20.82 -31.21 -19.77
C LYS A 813 21.68 -32.49 -19.67
N ARG A 814 22.99 -32.36 -19.49
CA ARG A 814 23.94 -33.49 -19.24
C ARG A 814 23.58 -34.37 -18.05
N ASN A 815 22.90 -33.80 -17.05
CA ASN A 815 22.52 -34.47 -15.80
C ASN A 815 21.01 -34.77 -15.72
N ALA A 816 20.31 -34.84 -16.86
CA ALA A 816 18.93 -35.28 -16.86
C ALA A 816 18.80 -36.71 -16.32
N LYS A 817 17.70 -36.98 -15.60
CA LYS A 817 17.37 -38.35 -15.17
C LYS A 817 16.98 -39.18 -16.39
N SER A 818 17.33 -40.46 -16.39
CA SER A 818 16.83 -41.41 -17.40
C SER A 818 15.31 -41.47 -17.34
N GLN A 819 14.68 -41.19 -18.48
CA GLN A 819 13.22 -41.23 -18.60
C GLN A 819 12.76 -42.68 -18.84
N PRO A 820 11.51 -43.02 -18.46
CA PRO A 820 10.89 -44.28 -18.91
C PRO A 820 10.89 -44.35 -20.43
N GLN A 821 10.88 -45.57 -20.97
CA GLN A 821 10.78 -45.72 -22.42
C GLN A 821 9.51 -45.08 -22.99
N PRO A 822 9.61 -44.43 -24.16
CA PRO A 822 8.45 -43.91 -24.88
C PRO A 822 7.60 -45.07 -25.42
N SER A 823 6.40 -44.76 -25.95
CA SER A 823 5.57 -45.73 -26.66
C SER A 823 6.33 -46.37 -27.83
N ALA A 824 6.02 -47.63 -28.12
CA ALA A 824 6.60 -48.36 -29.23
C ALA A 824 6.52 -47.57 -30.55
N GLY A 825 7.60 -47.61 -31.34
CA GLY A 825 7.71 -46.92 -32.63
C GLY A 825 8.48 -47.75 -33.65
N GLU A 826 8.68 -47.21 -34.85
CA GLU A 826 9.32 -47.92 -35.98
C GLU A 826 10.85 -48.06 -35.83
N LEU A 827 11.48 -47.18 -35.05
CA LEU A 827 12.92 -47.19 -34.75
C LEU A 827 13.20 -47.74 -33.36
N ILE A 828 14.40 -48.27 -33.14
CA ILE A 828 14.86 -48.69 -31.82
C ILE A 828 15.34 -47.45 -31.06
N ARG A 829 14.48 -46.90 -30.21
CA ARG A 829 14.76 -45.68 -29.44
C ARG A 829 15.62 -46.00 -28.22
N ILE A 830 16.84 -45.48 -28.15
CA ILE A 830 17.78 -45.83 -27.09
C ILE A 830 17.84 -44.81 -25.95
N GLY A 831 17.62 -43.52 -26.24
CA GLY A 831 17.69 -42.47 -25.23
C GLY A 831 17.61 -41.06 -25.78
N ARG A 832 17.88 -40.08 -24.92
CA ARG A 832 17.96 -38.66 -25.31
C ARG A 832 19.40 -38.23 -25.48
N SER A 833 19.68 -37.48 -26.54
CA SER A 833 20.98 -36.85 -26.75
C SER A 833 21.19 -35.73 -25.75
N VAL A 834 22.46 -35.47 -25.43
CA VAL A 834 22.85 -34.28 -24.66
C VAL A 834 23.24 -33.11 -25.56
N ALA A 835 23.30 -33.34 -26.86
CA ALA A 835 23.66 -32.37 -27.88
C ALA A 835 22.44 -32.01 -28.74
N PHE A 836 22.47 -30.81 -29.33
CA PHE A 836 21.41 -30.34 -30.21
C PHE A 836 21.70 -30.75 -31.65
N HIS A 837 21.17 -31.88 -32.07
CA HIS A 837 21.34 -32.42 -33.42
C HIS A 837 20.01 -32.46 -34.17
N LYS A 838 20.09 -32.24 -35.49
CA LYS A 838 18.99 -32.41 -36.44
C LYS A 838 19.58 -32.89 -37.77
N ASP A 839 19.49 -34.18 -38.04
CA ASP A 839 20.09 -34.87 -39.18
C ASP A 839 19.25 -34.72 -40.45
N GLU A 840 19.01 -33.48 -40.93
CA GLU A 840 18.20 -33.29 -42.15
C GLU A 840 18.91 -33.72 -43.44
N SER A 841 20.25 -33.85 -43.43
CA SER A 841 21.07 -34.06 -44.64
C SER A 841 21.66 -35.46 -44.82
N ALA A 842 21.38 -36.42 -43.93
CA ALA A 842 22.03 -37.73 -43.93
C ALA A 842 21.14 -38.94 -43.56
N VAL A 843 19.81 -38.76 -43.53
CA VAL A 843 18.85 -39.82 -43.15
C VAL A 843 19.04 -41.10 -43.97
N ASP A 844 19.47 -40.98 -45.23
CA ASP A 844 19.60 -42.10 -46.14
C ASP A 844 20.92 -42.88 -46.04
N ILE A 845 21.87 -42.51 -45.17
CA ILE A 845 23.17 -43.24 -45.04
C ILE A 845 23.41 -43.81 -43.64
N ASP A 846 22.94 -43.17 -42.57
CA ASP A 846 23.32 -43.58 -41.21
C ASP A 846 22.39 -44.62 -40.57
N THR A 847 22.97 -45.47 -39.71
CA THR A 847 22.25 -46.46 -38.89
C THR A 847 21.83 -45.88 -37.54
N ILE A 848 22.59 -44.90 -37.02
CA ILE A 848 22.24 -44.15 -35.80
C ILE A 848 21.68 -42.79 -36.21
N LEU A 849 20.46 -42.50 -35.79
CA LEU A 849 19.79 -41.21 -35.96
C LEU A 849 19.88 -40.44 -34.64
N ASP A 850 20.30 -39.17 -34.68
CA ASP A 850 20.30 -38.29 -33.51
C ASP A 850 19.59 -36.98 -33.86
N ASP A 851 18.29 -36.95 -33.57
CA ASP A 851 17.45 -35.76 -33.66
C ASP A 851 16.98 -35.36 -32.25
N THR A 852 17.92 -35.23 -31.31
CA THR A 852 17.70 -35.04 -29.85
C THR A 852 17.15 -36.27 -29.11
N GLU A 853 16.49 -37.18 -29.83
CA GLU A 853 16.28 -38.56 -29.45
C GLU A 853 17.23 -39.43 -30.28
N VAL A 854 18.08 -40.22 -29.60
CA VAL A 854 18.98 -41.15 -30.27
C VAL A 854 18.23 -42.44 -30.54
N SER A 855 18.19 -42.83 -31.80
CA SER A 855 17.47 -44.01 -32.28
C SER A 855 18.33 -44.79 -33.28
N ILE A 856 18.04 -46.08 -33.41
CA ILE A 856 18.74 -46.96 -34.34
C ILE A 856 17.75 -47.50 -35.36
N ASN A 857 18.14 -47.45 -36.64
CA ASN A 857 17.36 -48.01 -37.73
C ASN A 857 17.50 -49.55 -37.77
N PRO A 858 16.45 -50.30 -37.44
CA PRO A 858 16.50 -51.78 -37.36
C PRO A 858 16.66 -52.47 -38.71
N GLN A 859 16.43 -51.79 -39.84
CA GLN A 859 16.61 -52.36 -41.18
C GLN A 859 18.08 -52.32 -41.61
N ARG A 860 18.89 -51.47 -40.99
CA ARG A 860 20.30 -51.21 -41.34
C ARG A 860 21.28 -51.68 -40.29
N ILE A 861 20.79 -52.05 -39.12
CA ILE A 861 21.62 -52.61 -38.05
C ILE A 861 22.25 -53.92 -38.53
N LYS A 862 23.57 -54.03 -38.38
CA LYS A 862 24.32 -55.28 -38.55
C LYS A 862 24.41 -56.02 -37.23
N ASN A 863 25.36 -55.62 -36.39
CA ASN A 863 25.53 -56.10 -35.02
C ASN A 863 26.01 -54.93 -34.13
N MET A 864 25.85 -55.07 -32.83
CA MET A 864 26.16 -54.02 -31.85
C MET A 864 26.99 -54.54 -30.68
N ILE A 865 27.91 -53.71 -30.22
CA ILE A 865 28.70 -53.94 -29.01
C ILE A 865 28.24 -52.96 -27.93
N LEU A 866 27.84 -53.48 -26.78
CA LEU A 866 27.62 -52.75 -25.55
C LEU A 866 28.81 -52.98 -24.61
N THR A 867 29.42 -51.92 -24.08
CA THR A 867 30.52 -52.07 -23.13
C THR A 867 30.46 -51.18 -21.91
N GLY A 868 31.04 -51.64 -20.81
CA GLY A 868 31.31 -50.82 -19.63
C GLY A 868 30.84 -51.43 -18.32
N ALA A 869 31.14 -50.74 -17.22
CA ALA A 869 30.89 -51.25 -15.86
C ALA A 869 29.42 -51.12 -15.42
N ASP A 870 28.66 -50.21 -16.03
CA ASP A 870 27.24 -50.01 -15.71
C ASP A 870 26.37 -51.03 -16.45
N GLU A 871 26.00 -52.12 -15.77
CA GLU A 871 25.16 -53.19 -16.31
C GLU A 871 23.76 -52.71 -16.75
N ARG A 872 23.32 -51.53 -16.30
CA ARG A 872 22.02 -50.97 -16.68
C ARG A 872 21.94 -50.64 -18.17
N ILE A 873 23.07 -50.44 -18.87
CA ILE A 873 23.07 -50.21 -20.33
C ILE A 873 22.49 -51.40 -21.09
N LEU A 874 22.80 -52.63 -20.64
CA LEU A 874 22.30 -53.85 -21.27
C LEU A 874 20.79 -53.95 -21.09
N ASN A 875 20.32 -53.77 -19.87
CA ASN A 875 18.88 -53.81 -19.56
C ASN A 875 18.12 -52.74 -20.35
N SER A 876 18.64 -51.52 -20.38
CA SER A 876 18.08 -50.40 -21.15
C SER A 876 17.94 -50.74 -22.63
N MET A 877 19.02 -51.24 -23.24
CA MET A 877 19.04 -51.58 -24.66
C MET A 877 18.11 -52.75 -24.99
N VAL A 878 18.12 -53.82 -24.19
CA VAL A 878 17.23 -54.98 -24.36
C VAL A 878 15.77 -54.53 -24.28
N SER A 879 15.42 -53.69 -23.30
CA SER A 879 14.08 -53.10 -23.21
C SER A 879 13.72 -52.31 -24.46
N SER A 880 14.67 -51.54 -25.03
CA SER A 880 14.44 -50.72 -26.23
C SER A 880 14.13 -51.57 -27.45
N VAL A 881 14.81 -52.71 -27.60
CA VAL A 881 14.56 -53.68 -28.67
C VAL A 881 13.19 -54.36 -28.48
N ILE A 882 12.87 -54.77 -27.26
CA ILE A 882 11.56 -55.38 -26.94
C ILE A 882 10.44 -54.39 -27.24
N ASN A 883 10.55 -53.15 -26.78
CA ASN A 883 9.54 -52.13 -26.96
C ASN A 883 9.37 -51.73 -28.44
N TRP A 884 10.46 -51.60 -29.19
CA TRP A 884 10.41 -51.46 -30.64
C TRP A 884 9.58 -52.57 -31.28
N ARG A 885 9.83 -53.83 -30.89
CA ARG A 885 9.11 -54.96 -31.48
C ARG A 885 7.61 -54.97 -31.18
N LYS A 886 7.18 -54.41 -30.05
CA LYS A 886 5.74 -54.23 -29.76
C LYS A 886 5.04 -53.32 -30.79
N GLY A 887 5.78 -52.42 -31.44
CA GLY A 887 5.27 -51.48 -32.42
C GLY A 887 5.16 -52.03 -33.84
N VAL A 888 5.85 -53.14 -34.15
CA VAL A 888 5.93 -53.73 -35.48
C VAL A 888 5.04 -54.99 -35.53
N LYS A 889 4.08 -55.03 -36.47
CA LYS A 889 3.08 -56.12 -36.56
C LYS A 889 3.54 -57.37 -37.34
N ASP A 890 4.72 -57.35 -37.94
CA ASP A 890 5.26 -58.49 -38.68
C ASP A 890 5.92 -59.53 -37.76
N LYS A 891 6.06 -60.78 -38.26
CA LYS A 891 6.81 -61.99 -37.78
C LYS A 891 7.02 -62.16 -36.26
N GLN A 892 7.00 -63.39 -35.74
CA GLN A 892 7.45 -63.61 -34.35
C GLN A 892 8.92 -63.20 -34.18
N THR A 893 9.27 -62.59 -33.03
CA THR A 893 10.67 -62.31 -32.68
C THR A 893 11.14 -63.24 -31.58
N GLN A 894 12.28 -63.89 -31.81
CA GLN A 894 12.92 -64.74 -30.83
C GLN A 894 14.15 -64.00 -30.28
N ILE A 895 14.21 -63.82 -28.96
CA ILE A 895 15.38 -63.24 -28.28
C ILE A 895 16.12 -64.36 -27.54
N HIS A 896 17.35 -64.61 -27.95
CA HIS A 896 18.22 -65.64 -27.36
C HIS A 896 19.29 -64.97 -26.50
N PHE A 897 19.31 -65.28 -25.20
CA PHE A 897 20.34 -64.83 -24.28
C PHE A 897 21.39 -65.92 -24.10
N PHE A 898 22.63 -65.62 -24.48
CA PHE A 898 23.79 -66.49 -24.32
C PHE A 898 24.64 -65.98 -23.14
N GLY A 899 24.70 -66.75 -22.05
CA GLY A 899 25.40 -66.41 -20.82
C GLY A 899 24.48 -66.18 -19.61
N GLU A 900 25.08 -65.77 -18.50
CA GLU A 900 24.34 -65.47 -17.26
C GLU A 900 23.63 -64.11 -17.36
N TYR A 901 22.30 -64.12 -17.51
CA TYR A 901 21.46 -62.92 -17.51
C TYR A 901 20.19 -63.13 -16.67
N ASP A 902 20.07 -62.35 -15.60
CA ASP A 902 18.91 -62.36 -14.71
C ASP A 902 17.85 -61.39 -15.22
N ALA A 903 16.81 -61.94 -15.85
CA ALA A 903 15.77 -61.16 -16.51
C ALA A 903 14.92 -60.31 -15.54
N VAL A 904 14.75 -59.03 -15.87
CA VAL A 904 13.73 -58.15 -15.27
C VAL A 904 12.35 -58.30 -15.95
N HIS A 905 12.28 -58.96 -17.11
CA HIS A 905 11.09 -59.01 -17.97
C HIS A 905 10.40 -60.39 -17.87
N ARG A 906 9.53 -60.58 -16.87
CA ARG A 906 8.84 -61.88 -16.60
C ARG A 906 7.49 -62.05 -17.29
N ASN A 907 7.02 -61.07 -18.06
CA ASN A 907 5.72 -61.15 -18.71
C ASN A 907 5.89 -61.60 -20.17
N HIS A 908 5.41 -62.80 -20.49
CA HIS A 908 5.23 -63.25 -21.87
C HIS A 908 4.34 -62.24 -22.60
N ASP A 909 4.90 -61.60 -23.62
CA ASP A 909 4.18 -60.73 -24.53
C ASP A 909 4.05 -61.49 -25.85
N GLY A 910 2.84 -61.62 -26.40
CA GLY A 910 2.52 -62.63 -27.43
C GLY A 910 3.27 -62.53 -28.75
N SER A 911 4.04 -61.45 -28.99
CA SER A 911 4.86 -61.21 -30.18
C SER A 911 6.36 -61.51 -30.00
N VAL A 912 6.83 -61.76 -28.77
CA VAL A 912 8.25 -61.98 -28.46
C VAL A 912 8.45 -63.25 -27.61
N SER A 913 9.27 -64.19 -28.09
CA SER A 913 9.71 -65.36 -27.32
C SER A 913 11.11 -65.14 -26.74
N TYR A 914 11.35 -65.70 -25.55
CA TYR A 914 12.62 -65.56 -24.83
C TYR A 914 13.25 -66.94 -24.63
N HIS A 915 14.52 -67.08 -25.00
CA HIS A 915 15.30 -68.30 -24.86
C HIS A 915 16.59 -67.99 -24.10
N TYR A 916 16.93 -68.81 -23.10
CA TYR A 916 18.10 -68.58 -22.24
C TYR A 916 19.04 -69.78 -22.30
N HIS A 917 20.30 -69.52 -22.62
CA HIS A 917 21.37 -70.52 -22.79
C HIS A 917 22.50 -70.17 -21.82
N ARG A 918 22.50 -70.82 -20.65
CA ARG A 918 23.35 -70.41 -19.52
C ARG A 918 24.69 -71.13 -19.54
N SER A 919 24.67 -72.44 -19.82
CA SER A 919 25.90 -73.23 -19.92
C SER A 919 26.59 -73.02 -21.26
N ILE A 920 27.92 -73.14 -21.30
CA ILE A 920 28.66 -72.99 -22.56
C ILE A 920 28.25 -74.02 -23.61
N GLN A 921 27.87 -75.24 -23.19
CA GLN A 921 27.40 -76.28 -24.10
C GLN A 921 26.04 -75.90 -24.72
N GLU A 922 25.07 -75.43 -23.93
CA GLU A 922 23.79 -74.92 -24.45
C GLU A 922 24.01 -73.78 -25.46
N GLN A 923 24.96 -72.89 -25.17
CA GLN A 923 25.29 -71.80 -26.07
C GLN A 923 25.83 -72.32 -27.41
N LEU A 924 26.79 -73.25 -27.40
CA LEU A 924 27.36 -73.82 -28.61
C LEU A 924 26.33 -74.62 -29.42
N ASP A 925 25.51 -75.44 -28.76
CA ASP A 925 24.47 -76.25 -29.40
C ASP A 925 23.44 -75.36 -30.12
N GLU A 926 23.03 -74.27 -29.46
CA GLU A 926 22.09 -73.31 -30.04
C GLU A 926 22.71 -72.50 -31.19
N LEU A 927 23.98 -72.11 -31.09
CA LEU A 927 24.70 -71.46 -32.19
C LEU A 927 24.71 -72.34 -33.44
N GLU A 928 25.07 -73.63 -33.29
CA GLU A 928 25.05 -74.59 -34.40
C GLU A 928 23.63 -74.82 -34.94
N ARG A 929 22.60 -74.84 -34.08
CA ARG A 929 21.20 -74.94 -34.51
C ARG A 929 20.79 -73.77 -35.40
N GLN A 930 21.12 -72.54 -35.03
CA GLN A 930 20.76 -71.34 -35.79
C GLN A 930 21.50 -71.26 -37.13
N ILE A 931 22.75 -71.72 -37.19
CA ILE A 931 23.54 -71.75 -38.43
C ILE A 931 22.97 -72.79 -39.41
N ASN A 932 22.66 -73.99 -38.92
CA ASN A 932 22.18 -75.09 -39.77
C ASN A 932 20.71 -74.93 -40.17
N ASN A 933 19.88 -74.30 -39.34
CA ASN A 933 18.46 -74.08 -39.61
C ASN A 933 18.02 -72.66 -39.19
N PRO A 934 18.35 -71.65 -39.99
CA PRO A 934 17.92 -70.28 -39.76
C PRO A 934 16.41 -70.20 -40.01
N GLY A 935 15.62 -70.10 -38.95
CA GLY A 935 14.16 -70.03 -39.03
C GLY A 935 13.63 -68.83 -39.83
N GLN A 936 12.31 -68.73 -39.97
CA GLN A 936 11.68 -67.59 -40.66
C GLN A 936 11.44 -66.37 -39.75
N ASP A 937 11.52 -66.56 -38.44
CA ASP A 937 11.33 -65.55 -37.41
C ASP A 937 12.49 -64.54 -37.35
N TYR A 938 12.24 -63.36 -36.78
CA TYR A 938 13.26 -62.35 -36.58
C TYR A 938 14.04 -62.65 -35.29
N THR A 939 15.34 -62.90 -35.38
CA THR A 939 16.13 -63.37 -34.24
C THR A 939 17.05 -62.29 -33.69
N VAL A 940 16.99 -62.05 -32.37
CA VAL A 940 17.93 -61.16 -31.67
C VAL A 940 18.79 -61.99 -30.74
N ASN A 941 20.09 -62.05 -31.04
CA ASN A 941 21.06 -62.83 -30.25
C ASN A 941 21.80 -61.92 -29.28
N VAL A 942 21.60 -62.10 -27.98
CA VAL A 942 22.18 -61.29 -26.91
C VAL A 942 23.29 -62.10 -26.22
N PHE A 943 24.54 -61.78 -26.49
CA PHE A 943 25.71 -62.40 -25.86
C PHE A 943 26.13 -61.60 -24.63
N VAL A 944 26.07 -62.22 -23.45
CA VAL A 944 26.37 -61.58 -22.16
C VAL A 944 27.71 -62.08 -21.65
N GLN A 945 28.70 -61.18 -21.66
CA GLN A 945 30.08 -61.42 -21.26
C GLN A 945 30.73 -62.65 -21.94
N PRO A 946 30.68 -62.75 -23.29
CA PRO A 946 31.24 -63.91 -24.00
C PRO A 946 32.76 -64.05 -23.79
N ASP A 947 33.44 -62.97 -23.39
CA ASP A 947 34.87 -62.96 -23.07
C ASP A 947 35.25 -63.79 -21.82
N LYS A 948 34.25 -64.24 -21.04
CA LYS A 948 34.46 -65.19 -19.93
C LYS A 948 34.66 -66.63 -20.39
N TYR A 949 34.20 -66.99 -21.58
CA TYR A 949 34.21 -68.36 -22.08
C TYR A 949 35.39 -68.56 -23.02
N THR A 950 36.34 -69.41 -22.64
CA THR A 950 37.56 -69.63 -23.42
C THR A 950 37.26 -70.20 -24.80
N GLU A 951 36.18 -70.96 -24.93
CA GLU A 951 35.63 -71.54 -26.15
C GLU A 951 35.18 -70.48 -27.18
N LEU A 952 34.88 -69.25 -26.76
CA LEU A 952 34.49 -68.14 -27.64
C LEU A 952 35.63 -67.13 -27.86
N THR A 953 36.80 -67.34 -27.24
CA THR A 953 37.92 -66.41 -27.29
C THR A 953 39.03 -66.89 -28.22
N GLN A 954 39.65 -65.96 -28.94
CA GLN A 954 40.80 -66.20 -29.81
C GLN A 954 41.72 -64.96 -29.79
N SER A 955 42.90 -65.10 -29.20
CA SER A 955 43.92 -64.04 -29.19
C SER A 955 44.29 -63.62 -30.61
N ALA A 956 44.48 -62.30 -30.81
CA ALA A 956 44.90 -61.75 -32.09
C ALA A 956 46.18 -62.43 -32.63
N GLY A 957 46.08 -63.09 -33.78
CA GLY A 957 47.20 -63.81 -34.44
C GLY A 957 47.29 -65.32 -34.16
N SER A 958 46.36 -65.91 -33.40
CA SER A 958 46.31 -67.36 -33.20
C SER A 958 45.90 -68.10 -34.48
N ILE A 959 46.70 -69.08 -34.93
CA ILE A 959 46.43 -69.92 -36.11
C ILE A 959 45.50 -71.12 -35.77
N ARG A 960 45.34 -71.45 -34.48
CA ARG A 960 44.49 -72.57 -34.06
C ARG A 960 43.02 -72.23 -34.26
N SER A 961 42.31 -73.08 -35.01
CA SER A 961 40.87 -72.99 -35.22
C SER A 961 40.14 -73.33 -33.91
N ASN A 962 39.31 -72.41 -33.43
CA ASN A 962 38.40 -72.65 -32.32
C ASN A 962 36.98 -72.74 -32.90
N GLN A 963 36.34 -73.90 -32.76
CA GLN A 963 35.03 -74.17 -33.37
C GLN A 963 33.95 -73.19 -32.88
N GLY A 964 33.95 -72.83 -31.59
CA GLY A 964 33.00 -71.87 -31.04
C GLY A 964 33.17 -70.46 -31.64
N VAL A 965 34.41 -70.06 -31.91
CA VAL A 965 34.72 -68.78 -32.57
C VAL A 965 34.26 -68.76 -34.02
N GLU A 966 34.46 -69.85 -34.77
CA GLU A 966 33.99 -69.95 -36.15
C GLU A 966 32.45 -69.96 -36.22
N SER A 967 31.77 -70.68 -35.31
CA SER A 967 30.31 -70.63 -35.20
C SER A 967 29.81 -69.21 -34.89
N MET A 968 30.47 -68.50 -33.98
CA MET A 968 30.11 -67.11 -33.66
C MET A 968 30.33 -66.17 -34.84
N LYS A 969 31.45 -66.30 -35.58
CA LYS A 969 31.71 -65.51 -36.80
C LYS A 969 30.64 -65.74 -37.86
N GLN A 970 30.32 -66.99 -38.16
CA GLN A 970 29.29 -67.35 -39.14
C GLN A 970 27.93 -66.76 -38.75
N LEU A 971 27.55 -66.86 -37.48
CA LEU A 971 26.30 -66.27 -37.00
C LEU A 971 26.29 -64.74 -37.17
N LEU A 972 27.39 -64.06 -36.83
CA LEU A 972 27.50 -62.60 -36.97
C LEU A 972 27.45 -62.15 -38.44
N GLU A 973 27.99 -62.95 -39.37
CA GLU A 973 27.89 -62.70 -40.82
C GLU A 973 26.47 -62.95 -41.35
N MET A 974 25.75 -63.92 -40.78
CA MET A 974 24.33 -64.16 -41.06
C MET A 974 23.42 -63.10 -40.45
N SER A 975 23.92 -62.33 -39.48
CA SER A 975 23.21 -61.27 -38.78
C SER A 975 23.27 -59.97 -39.59
N GLY A 976 22.13 -59.59 -40.19
CA GLY A 976 21.96 -58.37 -40.98
C GLY A 976 20.70 -58.44 -41.85
N SER A 977 20.06 -57.30 -42.12
CA SER A 977 18.75 -57.17 -42.83
C SER A 977 17.55 -57.78 -42.07
N ASP A 978 16.42 -58.06 -42.75
CA ASP A 978 15.11 -58.49 -42.19
C ASP A 978 15.11 -59.81 -41.38
N ARG A 979 16.27 -60.38 -41.06
CA ARG A 979 16.42 -61.66 -40.33
C ARG A 979 16.79 -61.50 -38.86
N GLY A 980 17.45 -60.42 -38.46
CA GLY A 980 17.92 -60.26 -37.08
C GLY A 980 19.25 -59.54 -36.93
N PHE A 981 19.69 -59.37 -35.68
CA PHE A 981 21.02 -58.83 -35.32
C PHE A 981 21.53 -59.42 -34.01
N ALA A 982 22.84 -59.32 -33.78
CA ALA A 982 23.46 -59.67 -32.51
C ALA A 982 23.81 -58.43 -31.67
N LEU A 983 23.61 -58.57 -30.35
CA LEU A 983 23.97 -57.62 -29.32
C LEU A 983 24.99 -58.27 -28.38
N VAL A 984 26.20 -57.73 -28.31
CA VAL A 984 27.27 -58.28 -27.49
C VAL A 984 27.56 -57.34 -26.33
N TYR A 985 27.36 -57.80 -25.10
CA TYR A 985 27.69 -57.03 -23.90
C TYR A 985 28.95 -57.56 -23.21
N SER A 986 29.91 -56.69 -22.89
CA SER A 986 31.07 -57.02 -22.05
C SER A 986 31.44 -55.86 -21.13
N LYS A 987 32.06 -56.16 -19.98
CA LYS A 987 32.53 -55.12 -19.05
C LYS A 987 33.75 -54.36 -19.59
N SER A 988 34.54 -54.99 -20.47
CA SER A 988 35.82 -54.46 -20.97
C SER A 988 35.93 -54.59 -22.48
N PHE A 989 35.84 -53.47 -23.19
CA PHE A 989 36.15 -53.34 -24.61
C PHE A 989 37.61 -53.69 -24.89
N LYS A 990 38.52 -53.41 -23.95
CA LYS A 990 39.94 -53.82 -24.05
C LYS A 990 40.08 -55.35 -24.19
N ASN A 991 39.29 -56.12 -23.43
CA ASN A 991 39.24 -57.58 -23.57
C ASN A 991 38.70 -57.96 -24.96
N LEU A 992 37.55 -57.42 -25.37
CA LEU A 992 37.00 -57.70 -26.69
C LEU A 992 38.00 -57.43 -27.83
N ARG A 993 38.73 -56.32 -27.77
CA ARG A 993 39.73 -55.95 -28.78
C ARG A 993 40.94 -56.89 -28.83
N SER A 994 41.33 -57.50 -27.71
CA SER A 994 42.52 -58.34 -27.61
C SER A 994 42.25 -59.82 -27.89
N ILE A 995 41.16 -60.35 -27.35
CA ILE A 995 40.82 -61.79 -27.38
C ILE A 995 39.56 -62.11 -28.20
N MET A 996 38.85 -61.11 -28.74
CA MET A 996 37.68 -61.31 -29.61
C MET A 996 37.65 -60.31 -30.77
N SER A 997 38.83 -60.02 -31.35
CA SER A 997 39.01 -58.98 -32.39
C SER A 997 38.11 -59.15 -33.62
N TYR A 998 37.65 -60.37 -33.90
CA TYR A 998 36.71 -60.66 -34.98
C TYR A 998 35.35 -59.96 -34.83
N LEU A 999 34.93 -59.61 -33.60
CA LEU A 999 33.70 -58.86 -33.34
C LEU A 999 33.76 -57.42 -33.86
N LEU A 1000 34.94 -56.79 -33.82
CA LEU A 1000 35.11 -55.37 -34.11
C LEU A 1000 34.85 -54.99 -35.58
N ASN A 1001 34.87 -55.98 -36.47
CA ASN A 1001 34.52 -55.80 -37.88
C ASN A 1001 33.07 -56.18 -38.17
N ALA A 1002 32.52 -57.15 -37.44
CA ALA A 1002 31.15 -57.60 -37.62
C ALA A 1002 30.11 -56.71 -36.92
N ALA A 1003 30.50 -55.97 -35.89
CA ALA A 1003 29.64 -55.11 -35.07
C ALA A 1003 30.16 -53.66 -35.04
N PRO A 1004 29.80 -52.83 -36.03
CA PRO A 1004 30.33 -51.46 -36.16
C PRO A 1004 29.72 -50.46 -35.18
N ILE A 1005 28.59 -50.79 -34.55
CA ILE A 1005 27.89 -49.91 -33.61
C ILE A 1005 28.36 -50.21 -32.20
N HIS A 1006 28.93 -49.22 -31.53
CA HIS A 1006 29.40 -49.33 -30.15
C HIS A 1006 28.56 -48.40 -29.26
N ILE A 1007 28.08 -48.91 -28.13
CA ILE A 1007 27.49 -48.11 -27.05
C ILE A 1007 28.26 -48.42 -25.77
N THR A 1008 28.96 -47.43 -25.23
CA THR A 1008 29.88 -47.61 -24.11
C THR A 1008 29.45 -46.77 -22.91
N SER A 1009 29.27 -47.39 -21.74
CA SER A 1009 28.92 -46.69 -20.51
C SER A 1009 30.03 -45.75 -20.07
N VAL A 1010 29.63 -44.69 -19.37
CA VAL A 1010 30.58 -43.79 -18.69
C VAL A 1010 31.23 -44.44 -17.46
N GLY A 1011 32.24 -43.77 -16.88
CA GLY A 1011 32.94 -44.19 -15.65
C GLY A 1011 34.29 -44.87 -15.86
N ASP A 1012 34.56 -45.42 -17.05
CA ASP A 1012 35.87 -45.99 -17.41
C ASP A 1012 36.39 -45.35 -18.70
N MET A 1013 37.25 -44.33 -18.52
CA MET A 1013 37.80 -43.53 -19.60
C MET A 1013 38.77 -44.33 -20.50
N GLU A 1014 39.48 -45.32 -19.95
CA GLU A 1014 40.33 -46.18 -20.78
C GLU A 1014 39.46 -47.03 -21.70
N ASN A 1015 38.41 -47.63 -21.15
CA ASN A 1015 37.49 -48.46 -21.90
C ASN A 1015 36.78 -47.68 -23.03
N LEU A 1016 36.35 -46.44 -22.75
CA LEU A 1016 35.80 -45.51 -23.73
C LEU A 1016 36.79 -45.20 -24.86
N LYS A 1017 38.06 -44.91 -24.54
CA LYS A 1017 39.10 -44.66 -25.54
C LYS A 1017 39.33 -45.87 -26.46
N TYR A 1018 39.26 -47.09 -25.93
CA TYR A 1018 39.39 -48.29 -26.77
C TYR A 1018 38.20 -48.51 -27.70
N ALA A 1019 37.00 -48.09 -27.29
CA ALA A 1019 35.75 -48.26 -28.03
C ALA A 1019 35.53 -47.21 -29.14
N MET A 1020 36.18 -46.06 -29.02
CA MET A 1020 36.08 -44.93 -29.96
C MET A 1020 37.22 -44.94 -31.00
N SER A 1021 37.05 -44.18 -32.09
CA SER A 1021 38.16 -43.85 -33.00
C SER A 1021 39.11 -42.82 -32.38
N ASP A 1022 40.38 -42.87 -32.77
CA ASP A 1022 41.40 -41.88 -32.36
C ASP A 1022 41.04 -40.44 -32.81
N ASN A 1023 40.15 -40.31 -33.80
CA ASN A 1023 39.63 -39.02 -34.27
C ASN A 1023 38.59 -38.40 -33.31
N VAL A 1024 37.98 -39.21 -32.42
CA VAL A 1024 37.00 -38.73 -31.45
C VAL A 1024 37.74 -38.16 -30.24
N ARG A 1025 37.75 -36.83 -30.12
CA ARG A 1025 38.33 -36.16 -28.96
C ARG A 1025 37.44 -36.34 -27.73
N LEU A 1026 37.85 -37.24 -26.84
CA LEU A 1026 37.23 -37.41 -25.53
C LEU A 1026 37.89 -36.44 -24.53
N VAL A 1027 37.16 -35.41 -24.14
CA VAL A 1027 37.55 -34.48 -23.06
C VAL A 1027 36.82 -34.90 -21.80
N SER A 1028 37.56 -35.17 -20.72
CA SER A 1028 36.95 -35.54 -19.45
C SER A 1028 36.03 -34.43 -18.96
N CYS A 1029 34.78 -34.78 -18.67
CA CYS A 1029 33.75 -33.86 -18.20
C CYS A 1029 32.84 -34.53 -17.15
N ASP A 1030 31.99 -33.75 -16.48
CA ASP A 1030 31.06 -34.27 -15.47
C ASP A 1030 30.04 -35.28 -16.03
N PHE A 1031 29.82 -35.31 -17.36
CA PHE A 1031 29.02 -36.34 -17.99
C PHE A 1031 29.62 -37.74 -17.78
N ASP A 1032 30.95 -37.85 -17.74
CA ASP A 1032 31.67 -39.12 -17.64
C ASP A 1032 31.57 -39.76 -16.25
N VAL A 1033 30.98 -39.05 -15.28
CA VAL A 1033 30.76 -39.53 -13.91
C VAL A 1033 29.45 -40.34 -13.85
N PRO A 1034 29.50 -41.62 -13.43
CA PRO A 1034 28.32 -42.46 -13.26
C PRO A 1034 27.30 -41.85 -12.29
N ASN A 1035 26.01 -41.99 -12.62
CA ASN A 1035 24.92 -41.42 -11.82
C ASN A 1035 23.89 -42.52 -11.48
N LYS A 1036 23.35 -42.49 -10.25
CA LYS A 1036 22.29 -43.43 -9.84
C LYS A 1036 20.97 -43.22 -10.59
N ASP A 1037 20.64 -41.99 -10.96
CA ASP A 1037 19.38 -41.63 -11.60
C ASP A 1037 19.44 -41.57 -13.13
N ALA A 1038 20.62 -41.73 -13.74
CA ALA A 1038 20.83 -41.64 -15.18
C ALA A 1038 21.77 -42.73 -15.70
N ILE A 1039 21.35 -43.40 -16.78
CA ILE A 1039 22.14 -44.38 -17.54
C ILE A 1039 22.82 -43.59 -18.66
N LYS A 1040 24.09 -43.26 -18.46
CA LYS A 1040 24.86 -42.43 -19.39
C LYS A 1040 25.79 -43.30 -20.23
N ALA A 1041 25.78 -43.08 -21.54
CA ALA A 1041 26.64 -43.79 -22.47
C ALA A 1041 27.10 -42.88 -23.61
N TYR A 1042 28.16 -43.28 -24.29
CA TYR A 1042 28.52 -42.76 -25.59
C TYR A 1042 28.10 -43.75 -26.66
N TYR A 1043 27.64 -43.27 -27.81
CA TYR A 1043 27.41 -44.08 -28.99
C TYR A 1043 28.44 -43.74 -30.06
N TYR A 1044 28.81 -44.73 -30.86
CA TYR A 1044 29.72 -44.59 -31.99
C TYR A 1044 29.36 -45.57 -33.10
N ASN A 1045 29.32 -45.08 -34.34
CA ASN A 1045 29.18 -45.88 -35.53
C ASN A 1045 30.49 -45.85 -36.31
N LYS A 1046 31.20 -46.99 -36.36
CA LYS A 1046 32.47 -47.12 -37.08
C LYS A 1046 32.32 -46.95 -38.59
N ASP A 1047 31.16 -47.28 -39.17
CA ASP A 1047 30.91 -47.20 -40.61
C ASP A 1047 30.74 -45.73 -41.07
N THR A 1048 30.17 -44.86 -40.22
CA THR A 1048 29.92 -43.44 -40.55
C THR A 1048 30.79 -42.45 -39.78
N GLU A 1049 31.63 -42.94 -38.87
CA GLU A 1049 32.37 -42.17 -37.85
C GLU A 1049 31.49 -41.29 -36.93
N LYS A 1050 30.17 -41.47 -36.95
CA LYS A 1050 29.25 -40.70 -36.12
C LYS A 1050 29.40 -41.09 -34.66
N ALA A 1051 29.57 -40.10 -33.79
CA ALA A 1051 29.72 -40.28 -32.35
C ALA A 1051 28.90 -39.24 -31.58
N GLY A 1052 28.51 -39.58 -30.36
CA GLY A 1052 27.88 -38.62 -29.44
C GLY A 1052 27.60 -39.22 -28.07
N LYS A 1053 26.94 -38.45 -27.21
CA LYS A 1053 26.58 -38.87 -25.85
C LYS A 1053 25.06 -38.98 -25.70
N VAL A 1054 24.62 -40.03 -24.99
CA VAL A 1054 23.21 -40.37 -24.82
C VAL A 1054 22.91 -40.68 -23.35
N ILE A 1055 21.79 -40.16 -22.88
CA ILE A 1055 21.15 -40.58 -21.64
C ILE A 1055 20.11 -41.62 -22.02
N MET A 1056 20.44 -42.88 -21.79
CA MET A 1056 19.61 -44.01 -22.19
C MET A 1056 18.31 -44.08 -21.38
N TYR A 1057 17.25 -44.59 -21.99
CA TYR A 1057 15.98 -44.79 -21.31
C TYR A 1057 16.09 -45.85 -20.21
N ARG A 1058 15.36 -45.67 -19.11
CA ARG A 1058 15.27 -46.71 -18.09
C ARG A 1058 14.20 -47.75 -18.51
N PRO A 1059 14.47 -49.06 -18.30
CA PRO A 1059 13.53 -50.17 -18.53
C PRO A 1059 12.13 -49.97 -17.92
#